data_AF-A0AAD5JWT0-F1
#
_entry.id   AF-A0AAD5JWT0-F1
#
_cell.length_a   1.000
_cell.length_b   1.000
_cell.length_c   1.000
_cell.angle_alpha   90.00
_cell.angle_beta   90.00
_cell.angle_gamma   90.00
#
_symmetry.space_group_name_H-M   'P 1'
#
loop_
_entity.id
_entity.type
_entity.pdbx_description
1 polymer ?
#
loop_
_entity_poly.entity_id
_entity_poly.type
_entity_poly.pdbx_seq_one_letter_code
_entity_poly.pdbx_strand_id
1 'polypeptide(L)'
;MKSSQRSKMRFALVPLCMGMANIYLQKVDLLEPFYAQYRWAHAILLSMIGSIVSVILGWDHVKTPIMFMYSCFLKPLGHHGDIQSRLESFYQGQAHIYDDSRGKLLRGRKTMLRLCAAQLKDQIANGTTPQKPIWIDLGGGTGWNIEQMHNSFPIENFEKVILVDLTPSLCKIAQDRFQKRGWNNVIVLCQDAAQFETPFHTEGGVHLVTMSYSLSMMDGYFPVVDRVQSLLAPDGLFGVVDFYVSGKSSAPAEAYSPQHNRQCNWFTRFFWHIWFDFDHINLAPGRRDYMEYKFGTVKSLNRRNHFIVPYIIQIPYYIWLGCSHARGSDMMVSTTISSGASDIYSSSSGSSNNSDCGGSSPKLGPGHSVGGVESSSVVMVEPSSVSRRRQWRLDYDPSLPCHTQFRSYIYAFTWEDPRVDLQHIPLSRDDVMLVITSAGDNALEYAIAAQPKRIHCVDMNPCQNHLLELKLASIASLSYRDFWRMFGHGQHPHFSSLLHDCISPQLSSYAFQYWSQHSDRFSQQFYKTGYSGLALVIFEWWSRATGITKDVEQMCHASTIEEQERIWQQRVRPAILSPLVQKLMDNPMFMWNALGVPINQMNMFLEECTTREYVENTLDPIPSRSLFRNDQYFYHLCMMQHYTRESCPTYLTEEGFNKLKNTDAMDAFRLHTDSIIDTLKSLPENYLTRMVVMDHMDWFDPKENPSQLYLEIVEMARTLQLEGRVYWRSAGTRPWYNALFEKAGFQVEPLTIRQPGQSTDRVNMYASFYQGILKRKISSTSSSSS
;
A
#
# COMPACT_ATOMS: atom_id res chain seq x y z
N MET A 1 3.94 20.34 -11.81
CA MET A 1 5.23 20.10 -12.51
C MET A 1 5.80 21.33 -13.22
N LYS A 2 5.00 22.14 -13.95
CA LYS A 2 5.52 23.29 -14.72
C LYS A 2 6.27 24.37 -13.90
N SER A 3 5.99 24.58 -12.61
CA SER A 3 6.72 25.59 -11.80
C SER A 3 8.10 25.12 -11.33
N SER A 4 8.26 23.83 -10.99
CA SER A 4 9.54 23.26 -10.54
C SER A 4 10.56 23.16 -11.69
N GLN A 5 10.09 22.79 -12.89
CA GLN A 5 10.93 22.76 -14.10
C GLN A 5 11.40 24.16 -14.52
N ARG A 6 10.52 25.18 -14.44
CA ARG A 6 10.87 26.59 -14.67
C ARG A 6 11.88 27.12 -13.64
N SER A 7 11.77 26.70 -12.37
CA SER A 7 12.71 27.07 -11.32
C SER A 7 14.10 26.49 -11.56
N LYS A 8 14.21 25.19 -11.91
CA LYS A 8 15.49 24.56 -12.25
C LYS A 8 16.18 25.21 -13.47
N MET A 9 15.42 25.59 -14.49
CA MET A 9 15.94 26.35 -15.64
C MET A 9 16.50 27.73 -15.24
N ARG A 10 15.85 28.44 -14.31
CA ARG A 10 16.32 29.75 -13.83
C ARG A 10 17.65 29.66 -13.07
N PHE A 11 17.85 28.62 -12.27
CA PHE A 11 19.12 28.41 -11.56
C PHE A 11 20.26 27.96 -12.50
N ALA A 12 19.95 27.19 -13.56
CA ALA A 12 20.94 26.79 -14.57
C ALA A 12 21.40 27.96 -15.47
N LEU A 13 20.58 29.01 -15.63
CA LEU A 13 20.92 30.20 -16.41
C LEU A 13 22.00 31.07 -15.75
N VAL A 14 22.14 31.03 -14.42
CA VAL A 14 23.13 31.85 -13.67
C VAL A 14 24.58 31.51 -14.06
N PRO A 15 25.06 30.25 -13.97
CA PRO A 15 26.41 29.91 -14.39
C PRO A 15 26.64 30.12 -15.89
N LEU A 16 25.60 29.98 -16.72
CA LEU A 16 25.68 30.21 -18.16
C LEU A 16 25.85 31.71 -18.50
N CYS A 17 25.09 32.59 -17.85
CA CYS A 17 25.24 34.04 -17.96
C CYS A 17 26.60 34.53 -17.41
N MET A 18 27.06 33.97 -16.29
CA MET A 18 28.39 34.29 -15.75
C MET A 18 29.52 33.80 -16.66
N GLY A 19 29.38 32.62 -17.27
CA GLY A 19 30.30 32.12 -18.29
C GLY A 19 30.37 33.03 -19.52
N MET A 20 29.22 33.46 -20.04
CA MET A 20 29.17 34.39 -21.17
C MET A 20 29.71 35.78 -20.84
N ALA A 21 29.42 36.30 -19.64
CA ALA A 21 29.98 37.58 -19.18
C ALA A 21 31.50 37.53 -19.04
N ASN A 22 32.06 36.42 -18.52
CA ASN A 22 33.49 36.21 -18.40
C ASN A 22 34.17 36.15 -19.79
N ILE A 23 33.57 35.43 -20.75
CA ILE A 23 34.07 35.37 -22.13
C ILE A 23 34.03 36.74 -22.81
N TYR A 24 32.97 37.53 -22.56
CA TYR A 24 32.85 38.88 -23.13
C TYR A 24 33.86 39.86 -22.51
N LEU A 25 34.07 39.80 -21.19
CA LEU A 25 35.05 40.63 -20.47
C LEU A 25 36.50 40.32 -20.89
N GLN A 26 36.80 39.07 -21.25
CA GLN A 26 38.12 38.68 -21.79
C GLN A 26 38.42 39.26 -23.18
N LYS A 27 37.43 39.79 -23.90
CA LYS A 27 37.61 40.44 -25.22
C LYS A 27 37.78 41.96 -25.12
N VAL A 28 37.80 42.52 -23.91
CA VAL A 28 37.96 43.96 -23.69
C VAL A 28 39.43 44.23 -23.36
N ASP A 29 40.22 44.57 -24.39
CA ASP A 29 41.69 44.78 -24.31
C ASP A 29 42.11 45.83 -23.27
N LEU A 30 41.19 46.72 -22.86
CA LEU A 30 41.45 47.79 -21.88
C LEU A 30 41.76 47.29 -20.46
N LEU A 31 41.37 46.06 -20.12
CA LEU A 31 41.46 45.51 -18.75
C LEU A 31 42.50 44.38 -18.60
N GLU A 32 43.16 44.01 -19.70
CA GLU A 32 44.14 42.91 -19.77
C GLU A 32 45.27 42.99 -18.71
N PRO A 33 45.94 44.15 -18.47
CA PRO A 33 47.01 44.21 -17.48
C PRO A 33 46.51 44.06 -16.04
N PHE A 34 45.27 44.49 -15.74
CA PHE A 34 44.66 44.33 -14.43
C PHE A 34 44.30 42.87 -14.14
N TYR A 35 43.80 42.14 -15.16
CA TYR A 35 43.46 40.73 -15.03
C TYR A 35 44.68 39.81 -14.94
N ALA A 36 45.77 40.13 -15.65
CA ALA A 36 47.00 39.35 -15.58
C ALA A 36 47.64 39.41 -14.17
N GLN A 37 47.58 40.57 -13.50
CA GLN A 37 48.23 40.79 -12.21
C GLN A 37 47.37 40.36 -11.01
N TYR A 38 46.03 40.43 -11.09
CA TYR A 38 45.12 40.17 -9.96
C TYR A 38 44.04 39.12 -10.26
N ARG A 39 44.42 38.01 -10.91
CA ARG A 39 43.53 36.88 -11.24
C ARG A 39 42.64 36.42 -10.08
N TRP A 40 43.20 36.39 -8.88
CA TRP A 40 42.52 35.95 -7.66
C TRP A 40 41.45 36.94 -7.21
N ALA A 41 41.72 38.25 -7.30
CA ALA A 41 40.76 39.30 -6.95
C ALA A 41 39.58 39.33 -7.91
N HIS A 42 39.80 39.07 -9.20
CA HIS A 42 38.72 38.97 -10.18
C HIS A 42 37.82 37.75 -9.95
N ALA A 43 38.42 36.59 -9.65
CA ALA A 43 37.65 35.39 -9.29
C ALA A 43 36.82 35.60 -8.01
N ILE A 44 37.37 36.29 -7.00
CA ILE A 44 36.65 36.66 -5.78
C ILE A 44 35.49 37.61 -6.09
N LEU A 45 35.71 38.64 -6.94
CA LEU A 45 34.67 39.59 -7.32
C LEU A 45 33.53 38.92 -8.09
N LEU A 46 33.84 38.07 -9.07
CA LEU A 46 32.83 37.30 -9.80
C LEU A 46 32.09 36.35 -8.87
N SER A 47 32.79 35.67 -7.95
CA SER A 47 32.17 34.81 -6.95
C SER A 47 31.25 35.59 -6.02
N MET A 48 31.64 36.79 -5.57
CA MET A 48 30.80 37.68 -4.77
C MET A 48 29.57 38.14 -5.54
N ILE A 49 29.71 38.59 -6.78
CA ILE A 49 28.58 39.02 -7.62
C ILE A 49 27.65 37.84 -7.88
N GLY A 50 28.19 36.67 -8.23
CA GLY A 50 27.43 35.44 -8.43
C GLY A 50 26.69 34.99 -7.16
N SER A 51 27.32 35.13 -5.99
CA SER A 51 26.72 34.84 -4.70
C SER A 51 25.61 35.84 -4.35
N ILE A 52 25.83 37.15 -4.55
CA ILE A 52 24.82 38.20 -4.34
C ILE A 52 23.61 37.99 -5.26
N VAL A 53 23.85 37.75 -6.55
CA VAL A 53 22.78 37.47 -7.52
C VAL A 53 22.04 36.19 -7.16
N SER A 54 22.75 35.14 -6.73
CA SER A 54 22.12 33.89 -6.26
C SER A 54 21.28 34.10 -5.00
N VAL A 55 21.73 34.95 -4.07
CA VAL A 55 20.98 35.33 -2.86
C VAL A 55 19.76 36.18 -3.22
N ILE A 56 19.85 37.11 -4.17
CA ILE A 56 18.72 37.92 -4.63
C ILE A 56 17.69 37.06 -5.37
N LEU A 57 18.13 36.21 -6.31
CA LEU A 57 17.25 35.29 -7.05
C LEU A 57 16.66 34.19 -6.16
N GLY A 58 17.38 33.79 -5.11
CA GLY A 58 16.96 32.85 -4.09
C GLY A 58 16.33 33.51 -2.85
N TRP A 59 16.16 34.83 -2.82
CA TRP A 59 15.82 35.56 -1.60
C TRP A 59 14.50 35.08 -1.01
N ASP A 60 13.49 34.79 -1.83
CA ASP A 60 12.21 34.25 -1.34
C ASP A 60 12.35 32.85 -0.70
N HIS A 61 13.33 32.07 -1.14
CA HIS A 61 13.66 30.76 -0.55
C HIS A 61 14.46 30.87 0.75
N VAL A 62 15.19 31.97 0.96
CA VAL A 62 16.05 32.21 2.14
C VAL A 62 15.36 33.07 3.20
N LYS A 63 14.60 34.09 2.78
CA LYS A 63 13.82 35.01 3.62
C LYS A 63 12.85 34.28 4.52
N THR A 64 12.12 33.30 3.99
CA THR A 64 11.10 32.59 4.79
C THR A 64 11.74 31.78 5.93
N PRO A 65 12.78 30.95 5.69
CA PRO A 65 13.55 30.33 6.76
C PRO A 65 14.21 31.31 7.73
N ILE A 66 14.78 32.42 7.24
CA ILE A 66 15.43 33.42 8.12
C ILE A 66 14.40 34.13 9.01
N MET A 67 13.26 34.54 8.48
CA MET A 67 12.19 35.16 9.27
C MET A 67 11.62 34.17 10.28
N PHE A 68 11.52 32.90 9.91
CA PHE A 68 11.17 31.82 10.83
C PHE A 68 12.22 31.68 11.94
N MET A 69 13.51 31.52 11.60
CA MET A 69 14.61 31.45 12.56
C MET A 69 14.66 32.69 13.47
N TYR A 70 14.49 33.90 12.92
CA TYR A 70 14.43 35.12 13.72
C TYR A 70 13.25 35.11 14.70
N SER A 71 12.07 34.68 14.23
CA SER A 71 10.87 34.60 15.08
C SER A 71 10.98 33.55 16.18
N CYS A 72 11.72 32.46 15.96
CA CYS A 72 11.92 31.37 16.92
C CYS A 72 13.12 31.59 17.86
N PHE A 73 14.22 32.23 17.41
CA PHE A 73 15.47 32.37 18.19
C PHE A 73 15.76 33.77 18.71
N LEU A 74 15.33 34.81 18.00
CA LEU A 74 15.79 36.18 18.26
C LEU A 74 14.68 37.10 18.75
N LYS A 75 13.41 36.77 18.46
CA LYS A 75 12.27 37.49 19.02
C LYS A 75 12.03 37.01 20.46
N PRO A 76 12.22 37.87 21.48
CA PRO A 76 11.98 37.47 22.85
C PRO A 76 10.50 37.11 23.05
N LEU A 77 10.22 35.85 23.37
CA LEU A 77 8.94 35.46 23.95
C LEU A 77 8.93 36.00 25.38
N GLY A 78 8.29 37.16 25.58
CA GLY A 78 8.22 37.80 26.89
C GLY A 78 7.59 36.88 27.94
N HIS A 79 7.96 37.07 29.21
CA HIS A 79 7.23 36.50 30.33
C HIS A 79 5.81 37.08 30.36
N HIS A 80 4.87 36.37 29.77
CA HIS A 80 3.44 36.67 29.81
C HIS A 80 2.71 35.49 30.46
N GLY A 81 1.56 35.78 31.11
CA GLY A 81 0.82 34.87 31.98
C GLY A 81 0.21 33.63 31.28
N ASP A 82 -1.02 33.25 31.67
CA ASP A 82 -1.82 32.13 31.12
C ASP A 82 -1.55 31.81 29.63
N ILE A 83 -1.49 30.51 29.29
CA ILE A 83 -1.35 29.92 27.94
C ILE A 83 -2.12 30.70 26.86
N GLN A 84 -3.35 31.15 27.11
CA GLN A 84 -4.15 31.92 26.16
C GLN A 84 -3.49 33.25 25.77
N SER A 85 -3.01 34.01 26.77
CA SER A 85 -2.35 35.30 26.54
C SER A 85 -1.04 35.15 25.77
N ARG A 86 -0.31 34.05 26.01
CA ARG A 86 0.90 33.68 25.28
C ARG A 86 0.60 33.38 23.81
N LEU A 87 -0.39 32.53 23.53
CA LEU A 87 -0.79 32.18 22.16
C LEU A 87 -1.30 33.40 21.38
N GLU A 88 -2.13 34.25 22.01
CA GLU A 88 -2.59 35.50 21.41
C GLU A 88 -1.40 36.42 21.07
N SER A 89 -0.43 36.60 21.97
CA SER A 89 0.76 37.43 21.70
C SER A 89 1.60 36.90 20.52
N PHE A 90 1.64 35.58 20.35
CA PHE A 90 2.38 34.92 19.27
C PHE A 90 1.68 35.07 17.91
N TYR A 91 0.35 34.95 17.88
CA TYR A 91 -0.45 34.93 16.66
C TYR A 91 -0.97 36.31 16.22
N GLN A 92 -1.24 37.23 17.14
CA GLN A 92 -1.86 38.53 16.84
C GLN A 92 -1.09 39.32 15.75
N GLY A 93 0.25 39.33 15.81
CA GLY A 93 1.10 40.01 14.82
C GLY A 93 1.24 39.28 13.47
N GLN A 94 0.80 38.02 13.37
CA GLN A 94 0.97 37.16 12.20
C GLN A 94 -0.35 36.68 11.59
N ALA A 95 -1.50 36.98 12.22
CA ALA A 95 -2.81 36.42 11.89
C ALA A 95 -3.21 36.63 10.41
N HIS A 96 -2.86 37.77 9.82
CA HIS A 96 -3.16 38.08 8.40
C HIS A 96 -2.26 37.37 7.39
N ILE A 97 -1.07 36.91 7.79
CA ILE A 97 -0.08 36.21 6.93
C ILE A 97 0.00 34.71 7.29
N TYR A 98 -0.82 34.29 8.25
CA TYR A 98 -0.77 32.99 8.89
C TYR A 98 -0.83 31.82 7.88
N ASP A 99 -1.76 31.88 6.93
CA ASP A 99 -1.97 30.79 5.98
C ASP A 99 -0.92 30.74 4.86
N ASP A 100 -0.48 31.90 4.36
CA ASP A 100 0.47 32.01 3.25
C ASP A 100 1.88 31.61 3.65
N SER A 101 2.27 31.88 4.91
CA SER A 101 3.58 31.53 5.45
C SER A 101 3.68 30.06 5.88
N ARG A 102 2.60 29.47 6.40
CA ARG A 102 2.62 28.12 7.01
C ARG A 102 2.32 26.95 6.07
N GLY A 103 1.79 27.17 4.87
CA GLY A 103 1.47 26.07 3.93
C GLY A 103 2.67 25.18 3.54
N LYS A 104 3.90 25.69 3.62
CA LYS A 104 5.12 24.90 3.36
C LYS A 104 5.61 24.12 4.60
N LEU A 105 5.31 24.62 5.79
CA LEU A 105 5.68 24.02 7.09
C LEU A 105 4.67 22.95 7.54
N LEU A 106 3.38 23.28 7.48
CA LEU A 106 2.26 22.44 7.94
C LEU A 106 1.75 21.53 6.82
N ARG A 107 2.53 20.48 6.54
CA ARG A 107 2.21 19.48 5.51
C ARG A 107 1.12 18.51 5.98
N GLY A 108 0.59 17.69 5.10
CA GLY A 108 -0.34 16.62 5.48
C GLY A 108 -1.78 17.03 5.81
N ARG A 109 -2.08 18.29 6.17
CA ARG A 109 -3.46 18.75 6.47
C ARG A 109 -4.49 18.38 5.40
N LYS A 110 -4.18 18.69 4.13
CA LYS A 110 -5.05 18.32 3.00
C LYS A 110 -5.21 16.81 2.86
N THR A 111 -4.16 16.04 3.12
CA THR A 111 -4.21 14.58 3.06
C THR A 111 -5.11 14.03 4.16
N MET A 112 -4.95 14.49 5.41
CA MET A 112 -5.82 14.11 6.53
C MET A 112 -7.28 14.37 6.21
N LEU A 113 -7.63 15.59 5.78
CA LEU A 113 -9.00 15.96 5.45
C LEU A 113 -9.58 15.11 4.32
N ARG A 114 -8.80 14.81 3.28
CA ARG A 114 -9.23 13.93 2.18
C ARG A 114 -9.48 12.51 2.63
N LEU A 115 -8.64 11.97 3.52
CA LEU A 115 -8.84 10.64 4.09
C LEU A 115 -10.09 10.60 4.98
N CYS A 116 -10.31 11.61 5.82
CA CYS A 116 -11.54 11.72 6.62
C CYS A 116 -12.76 11.82 5.72
N ALA A 117 -12.73 12.67 4.69
CA ALA A 117 -13.81 12.82 3.73
C ALA A 117 -14.12 11.51 2.97
N ALA A 118 -13.08 10.80 2.51
CA ALA A 118 -13.25 9.51 1.83
C ALA A 118 -13.89 8.47 2.75
N GLN A 119 -13.43 8.39 4.01
CA GLN A 119 -13.95 7.45 4.99
C GLN A 119 -15.39 7.79 5.41
N LEU A 120 -15.75 9.07 5.56
CA LEU A 120 -17.12 9.51 5.82
C LEU A 120 -18.05 9.15 4.66
N LYS A 121 -17.64 9.41 3.40
CA LYS A 121 -18.44 9.06 2.22
C LYS A 121 -18.73 7.56 2.16
N ASP A 122 -17.71 6.74 2.44
CA ASP A 122 -17.84 5.28 2.50
C ASP A 122 -18.81 4.84 3.62
N GLN A 123 -18.70 5.43 4.82
CA GLN A 123 -19.60 5.12 5.93
C GLN A 123 -21.05 5.55 5.66
N ILE A 124 -21.26 6.70 5.01
CA ILE A 124 -22.59 7.19 4.62
C ILE A 124 -23.19 6.28 3.54
N ALA A 125 -22.41 5.89 2.53
CA ALA A 125 -22.85 4.99 1.46
C ALA A 125 -23.26 3.61 2.00
N ASN A 126 -22.56 3.13 3.03
CA ASN A 126 -22.85 1.86 3.71
C ASN A 126 -23.91 1.99 4.83
N GLY A 127 -24.50 3.17 5.03
CA GLY A 127 -25.51 3.41 6.05
C GLY A 127 -25.02 3.30 7.50
N THR A 128 -23.70 3.33 7.73
CA THR A 128 -23.10 3.28 9.08
C THR A 128 -23.18 4.64 9.78
N THR A 129 -23.01 5.72 9.01
CA THR A 129 -23.02 7.11 9.50
C THR A 129 -24.24 7.86 8.92
N PRO A 130 -24.87 8.78 9.67
CA PRO A 130 -25.95 9.60 9.17
C PRO A 130 -25.58 10.40 7.92
N GLN A 131 -26.57 10.69 7.08
CA GLN A 131 -26.39 11.47 5.83
C GLN A 131 -25.78 12.86 6.08
N LYS A 132 -26.02 13.44 7.27
CA LYS A 132 -25.45 14.71 7.69
C LYS A 132 -24.65 14.53 8.99
N PRO A 133 -23.34 14.25 8.92
CA PRO A 133 -22.53 14.10 10.13
C PRO A 133 -22.30 15.44 10.84
N ILE A 134 -21.86 15.35 12.10
CA ILE A 134 -21.38 16.48 12.91
C ILE A 134 -19.85 16.44 12.96
N TRP A 135 -19.21 17.59 12.72
CA TRP A 135 -17.76 17.73 12.72
C TRP A 135 -17.28 18.78 13.74
N ILE A 136 -16.26 18.44 14.53
CA ILE A 136 -15.53 19.38 15.40
C ILE A 136 -14.06 19.47 14.97
N ASP A 137 -13.56 20.68 14.71
CA ASP A 137 -12.14 20.97 14.42
C ASP A 137 -11.49 21.66 15.64
N LEU A 138 -10.64 20.92 16.36
CA LEU A 138 -9.98 21.35 17.59
C LEU A 138 -8.62 22.00 17.29
N GLY A 139 -8.46 23.24 17.73
CA GLY A 139 -7.35 24.11 17.32
C GLY A 139 -7.48 24.54 15.86
N GLY A 140 -8.70 24.88 15.43
CA GLY A 140 -9.00 25.18 14.02
C GLY A 140 -8.44 26.53 13.52
N GLY A 141 -7.92 27.37 14.41
CA GLY A 141 -7.28 28.64 14.10
C GLY A 141 -8.15 29.54 13.22
N THR A 142 -7.63 29.93 12.06
CA THR A 142 -8.30 30.80 11.09
C THR A 142 -9.43 30.11 10.29
N GLY A 143 -9.77 28.85 10.60
CA GLY A 143 -10.80 28.10 9.87
C GLY A 143 -10.36 27.53 8.52
N TRP A 144 -9.06 27.52 8.23
CA TRP A 144 -8.52 27.05 6.95
C TRP A 144 -8.88 25.58 6.65
N ASN A 145 -8.86 24.70 7.66
CA ASN A 145 -9.23 23.29 7.46
C ASN A 145 -10.67 23.14 6.98
N ILE A 146 -11.60 23.90 7.55
CA ILE A 146 -13.01 23.94 7.16
C ILE A 146 -13.14 24.38 5.70
N GLU A 147 -12.41 25.42 5.29
CA GLU A 147 -12.37 25.82 3.88
C GLU A 147 -11.81 24.75 2.94
N GLN A 148 -10.78 24.02 3.37
CA GLN A 148 -10.22 22.95 2.55
C GLN A 148 -11.14 21.74 2.48
N MET A 149 -11.80 21.38 3.57
CA MET A 149 -12.73 20.26 3.66
C MET A 149 -13.87 20.41 2.66
N HIS A 150 -14.39 21.62 2.46
CA HIS A 150 -15.44 21.93 1.47
C HIS A 150 -15.15 21.34 0.08
N ASN A 151 -13.88 21.31 -0.35
CA ASN A 151 -13.50 20.77 -1.67
C ASN A 151 -13.59 19.24 -1.75
N SER A 152 -13.53 18.54 -0.62
CA SER A 152 -13.57 17.07 -0.55
C SER A 152 -14.93 16.57 -0.06
N PHE A 153 -15.55 17.29 0.88
CA PHE A 153 -16.87 17.06 1.43
C PHE A 153 -17.52 18.43 1.74
N PRO A 154 -18.51 18.86 0.95
CA PRO A 154 -19.14 20.18 1.10
C PRO A 154 -19.63 20.44 2.53
N ILE A 155 -19.49 21.68 2.98
CA ILE A 155 -19.82 22.06 4.37
C ILE A 155 -21.32 21.95 4.63
N GLU A 156 -22.12 22.17 3.60
CA GLU A 156 -23.58 22.08 3.58
C GLU A 156 -24.08 20.64 3.83
N ASN A 157 -23.21 19.65 3.61
CA ASN A 157 -23.51 18.24 3.88
C ASN A 157 -23.28 17.87 5.36
N PHE A 158 -22.66 18.73 6.16
CA PHE A 158 -22.63 18.53 7.61
C PHE A 158 -23.89 19.13 8.25
N GLU A 159 -24.38 18.46 9.29
CA GLU A 159 -25.45 19.03 10.11
C GLU A 159 -24.94 20.28 10.84
N LYS A 160 -23.79 20.14 11.50
CA LYS A 160 -23.05 21.21 12.17
C LYS A 160 -21.55 21.00 12.03
N VAL A 161 -20.83 22.12 11.90
CA VAL A 161 -19.37 22.18 11.99
C VAL A 161 -19.00 23.11 13.13
N ILE A 162 -18.18 22.66 14.07
CA ILE A 162 -17.76 23.45 15.23
C ILE A 162 -16.26 23.64 15.15
N LEU A 163 -15.81 24.89 15.12
CA LEU A 163 -14.42 25.26 15.28
C LEU A 163 -14.18 25.64 16.74
N VAL A 164 -13.20 25.01 17.39
CA VAL A 164 -12.76 25.36 18.74
C VAL A 164 -11.32 25.84 18.67
N ASP A 165 -11.04 27.03 19.18
CA ASP A 165 -9.68 27.55 19.31
C ASP A 165 -9.56 28.44 20.55
N LEU A 166 -8.37 28.50 21.15
CA LEU A 166 -8.14 29.30 22.35
C LEU A 166 -7.87 30.78 22.01
N THR A 167 -7.57 31.10 20.74
CA THR A 167 -7.02 32.40 20.31
C THR A 167 -8.11 33.32 19.74
N PRO A 168 -8.48 34.43 20.42
CA PRO A 168 -9.55 35.33 19.96
C PRO A 168 -9.30 35.95 18.58
N SER A 169 -8.05 36.35 18.27
CA SER A 169 -7.72 36.94 16.97
C SER A 169 -7.93 35.98 15.80
N LEU A 170 -7.57 34.70 15.97
CA LEU A 170 -7.78 33.66 14.95
C LEU A 170 -9.26 33.32 14.80
N CYS A 171 -9.98 33.20 15.91
CA CYS A 171 -11.44 32.97 15.91
C CYS A 171 -12.19 34.06 15.14
N LYS A 172 -11.80 35.33 15.31
CA LYS A 172 -12.40 36.45 14.58
C LYS A 172 -12.20 36.33 13.07
N ILE A 173 -10.99 35.95 12.62
CA ILE A 173 -10.72 35.69 11.20
C ILE A 173 -11.56 34.53 10.67
N ALA A 174 -11.72 33.46 11.46
CA ALA A 174 -12.56 32.32 11.08
C ALA A 174 -14.02 32.73 10.92
N GLN A 175 -14.58 33.50 11.86
CA GLN A 175 -15.94 34.05 11.78
C GLN A 175 -16.14 34.89 10.52
N ASP A 176 -15.22 35.84 10.25
CA ASP A 176 -15.28 36.69 9.06
C ASP A 176 -15.24 35.85 7.76
N ARG A 177 -14.47 34.77 7.72
CA ARG A 177 -14.39 33.87 6.57
C ARG A 177 -15.67 33.10 6.34
N PHE A 178 -16.23 32.53 7.40
CA PHE A 178 -17.46 31.74 7.31
C PHE A 178 -18.66 32.63 6.94
N GLN A 179 -18.72 33.84 7.50
CA GLN A 179 -19.74 34.83 7.13
C GLN A 179 -19.63 35.24 5.66
N LYS A 180 -18.42 35.50 5.15
CA LYS A 180 -18.19 35.82 3.72
C LYS A 180 -18.61 34.70 2.78
N ARG A 181 -18.56 33.44 3.22
CA ARG A 181 -18.99 32.27 2.44
C ARG A 181 -20.47 31.92 2.63
N GLY A 182 -21.17 32.56 3.56
CA GLY A 182 -22.59 32.32 3.85
C GLY A 182 -22.86 30.98 4.55
N TRP A 183 -21.87 30.42 5.26
CA TRP A 183 -22.06 29.16 5.98
C TRP A 183 -22.76 29.38 7.33
N ASN A 184 -24.03 28.97 7.40
CA ASN A 184 -24.88 29.15 8.58
C ASN A 184 -24.86 27.94 9.54
N ASN A 185 -24.21 26.85 9.14
CA ASN A 185 -24.07 25.63 9.94
C ASN A 185 -22.71 25.51 10.62
N VAL A 186 -21.89 26.57 10.60
CA VAL A 186 -20.57 26.62 11.24
C VAL A 186 -20.62 27.49 12.49
N ILE A 187 -20.08 26.99 13.61
CA ILE A 187 -20.04 27.67 14.91
C ILE A 187 -18.57 27.82 15.32
N VAL A 188 -18.19 29.02 15.76
CA VAL A 188 -16.83 29.30 16.27
C VAL A 188 -16.88 29.50 17.78
N LEU A 189 -16.15 28.67 18.52
CA LEU A 189 -16.04 28.71 19.97
C LEU A 189 -14.61 29.10 20.36
N CYS A 190 -14.46 30.27 20.98
CA CYS A 190 -13.19 30.74 21.51
C CYS A 190 -12.98 30.20 22.93
N GLN A 191 -12.69 28.90 23.06
CA GLN A 191 -12.67 28.17 24.33
C GLN A 191 -11.51 27.16 24.37
N ASP A 192 -11.20 26.64 25.55
CA ASP A 192 -10.21 25.58 25.75
C ASP A 192 -10.68 24.23 25.21
N ALA A 193 -9.80 23.48 24.53
CA ALA A 193 -10.16 22.22 23.87
C ALA A 193 -10.54 21.08 24.83
N ALA A 194 -10.13 21.13 26.10
CA ALA A 194 -10.51 20.14 27.10
C ALA A 194 -11.84 20.48 27.79
N GLN A 195 -12.27 21.75 27.78
CA GLN A 195 -13.38 22.25 28.60
C GLN A 195 -14.50 22.95 27.82
N PHE A 196 -14.44 22.97 26.49
CA PHE A 196 -15.43 23.69 25.70
C PHE A 196 -16.85 23.10 25.83
N GLU A 197 -17.83 23.99 25.74
CA GLU A 197 -19.26 23.69 25.79
C GLU A 197 -19.91 24.00 24.45
N THR A 198 -20.70 23.05 23.95
CA THR A 198 -21.43 23.17 22.70
C THR A 198 -22.89 23.60 22.96
N PRO A 199 -23.54 24.33 22.03
CA PRO A 199 -24.92 24.80 22.23
C PRO A 199 -25.98 23.69 22.25
N PHE A 200 -25.59 22.45 21.99
CA PHE A 200 -26.45 21.27 21.90
C PHE A 200 -25.65 20.05 22.35
N HIS A 201 -26.33 18.98 22.76
CA HIS A 201 -25.66 17.78 23.25
C HIS A 201 -24.80 17.12 22.15
N THR A 202 -23.51 16.97 22.42
CA THR A 202 -22.52 16.38 21.48
C THR A 202 -21.86 15.11 22.00
N GLU A 203 -22.05 14.74 23.27
CA GLU A 203 -21.44 13.50 23.80
C GLU A 203 -21.97 12.28 23.05
N GLY A 204 -21.07 11.41 22.60
CA GLY A 204 -21.41 10.23 21.81
C GLY A 204 -22.11 10.51 20.48
N GLY A 205 -22.12 11.76 19.99
CA GLY A 205 -22.88 12.18 18.80
C GLY A 205 -22.03 12.79 17.69
N VAL A 206 -20.71 12.93 17.89
CA VAL A 206 -19.81 13.56 16.91
C VAL A 206 -19.23 12.50 15.98
N HIS A 207 -19.32 12.73 14.68
CA HIS A 207 -18.93 11.74 13.67
C HIS A 207 -17.53 12.00 13.12
N LEU A 208 -17.04 13.24 13.23
CA LEU A 208 -15.67 13.60 12.90
C LEU A 208 -15.12 14.57 13.93
N VAL A 209 -13.96 14.26 14.48
CA VAL A 209 -13.11 15.22 15.18
C VAL A 209 -11.81 15.36 14.41
N THR A 210 -11.30 16.58 14.24
CA THR A 210 -9.98 16.81 13.64
C THR A 210 -9.07 17.65 14.52
N MET A 211 -7.77 17.33 14.50
CA MET A 211 -6.70 18.10 15.11
C MET A 211 -5.56 18.25 14.12
N SER A 212 -5.15 19.48 13.85
CA SER A 212 -4.12 19.76 12.86
C SER A 212 -3.07 20.69 13.44
N TYR A 213 -1.93 20.12 13.83
CA TYR A 213 -0.83 20.82 14.47
C TYR A 213 -1.25 21.57 15.74
N SER A 214 -2.20 20.98 16.47
CA SER A 214 -2.78 21.54 17.68
C SER A 214 -2.50 20.67 18.91
N LEU A 215 -2.38 19.35 18.77
CA LEU A 215 -2.10 18.46 19.90
C LEU A 215 -0.69 18.70 20.48
N SER A 216 0.30 18.98 19.62
CA SER A 216 1.65 19.35 20.05
C SER A 216 1.72 20.70 20.77
N MET A 217 0.70 21.56 20.60
CA MET A 217 0.61 22.88 21.25
C MET A 217 -0.09 22.82 22.62
N MET A 218 -0.69 21.67 22.98
CA MET A 218 -1.47 21.51 24.20
C MET A 218 -0.61 20.86 25.29
N ASP A 219 -0.49 21.57 26.42
CA ASP A 219 0.24 21.08 27.59
C ASP A 219 -0.53 19.93 28.28
N GLY A 220 -1.83 20.13 28.51
CA GLY A 220 -2.75 19.14 29.10
C GLY A 220 -3.40 18.20 28.08
N TYR A 221 -2.61 17.46 27.29
CA TYR A 221 -3.14 16.63 26.20
C TYR A 221 -3.97 15.42 26.66
N PHE A 222 -3.76 14.91 27.88
CA PHE A 222 -4.55 13.78 28.42
C PHE A 222 -6.06 14.11 28.49
N PRO A 223 -6.50 15.18 29.20
CA PRO A 223 -7.88 15.64 29.18
C PRO A 223 -8.45 15.87 27.77
N VAL A 224 -7.65 16.42 26.85
CA VAL A 224 -8.10 16.67 25.48
C VAL A 224 -8.40 15.36 24.75
N VAL A 225 -7.50 14.38 24.81
CA VAL A 225 -7.69 13.07 24.18
C VAL A 225 -8.88 12.34 24.79
N ASP A 226 -9.03 12.37 26.12
CA ASP A 226 -10.18 11.77 26.81
C ASP A 226 -11.50 12.48 26.46
N ARG A 227 -11.47 13.81 26.28
CA ARG A 227 -12.62 14.60 25.82
C ARG A 227 -13.04 14.22 24.40
N VAL A 228 -12.08 14.04 23.49
CA VAL A 228 -12.38 13.57 22.13
C VAL A 228 -13.07 12.20 22.17
N GLN A 229 -12.64 11.32 23.07
CA GLN A 229 -13.26 10.00 23.23
C GLN A 229 -14.72 10.09 23.69
N SER A 230 -15.06 11.03 24.58
CA SER A 230 -16.43 11.21 25.05
C SER A 230 -17.36 11.80 23.98
N LEU A 231 -16.83 12.63 23.08
CA LEU A 231 -17.59 13.28 22.00
C LEU A 231 -17.93 12.32 20.86
N LEU A 232 -17.04 11.39 20.54
CA LEU A 232 -17.17 10.55 19.35
C LEU A 232 -18.35 9.57 19.46
N ALA A 233 -19.16 9.54 18.42
CA ALA A 233 -20.11 8.46 18.18
C ALA A 233 -19.38 7.11 18.04
N PRO A 234 -20.06 5.96 18.23
CA PRO A 234 -19.45 4.64 18.04
C PRO A 234 -18.79 4.46 16.66
N ASP A 235 -19.38 5.05 15.62
CA ASP A 235 -18.90 5.09 14.24
C ASP A 235 -18.07 6.35 13.90
N GLY A 236 -17.77 7.19 14.89
CA GLY A 236 -17.02 8.42 14.74
C GLY A 236 -15.56 8.21 14.33
N LEU A 237 -14.99 9.24 13.70
CA LEU A 237 -13.61 9.30 13.23
C LEU A 237 -12.82 10.39 13.93
N PHE A 238 -11.55 10.11 14.21
CA PHE A 238 -10.60 11.09 14.74
C PHE A 238 -9.42 11.29 13.78
N GLY A 239 -9.37 12.42 13.08
CA GLY A 239 -8.29 12.77 12.17
C GLY A 239 -7.24 13.64 12.84
N VAL A 240 -5.98 13.20 12.85
CA VAL A 240 -4.86 13.96 13.41
C VAL A 240 -3.74 14.12 12.39
N VAL A 241 -3.22 15.33 12.29
CA VAL A 241 -1.94 15.61 11.63
C VAL A 241 -1.10 16.45 12.56
N ASP A 242 0.09 15.95 12.93
CA ASP A 242 0.95 16.70 13.85
C ASP A 242 2.44 16.36 13.67
N PHE A 243 3.29 17.19 14.26
CA PHE A 243 4.69 16.90 14.47
C PHE A 243 4.87 15.84 15.56
N TYR A 244 5.95 15.08 15.48
CA TYR A 244 6.25 14.08 16.50
C TYR A 244 7.75 13.77 16.55
N VAL A 245 8.24 13.30 17.69
CA VAL A 245 9.48 12.51 17.74
C VAL A 245 9.17 11.13 18.30
N SER A 246 9.84 10.09 17.81
CA SER A 246 9.63 8.74 18.34
C SER A 246 10.39 8.51 19.65
N GLY A 247 9.85 7.66 20.52
CA GLY A 247 10.60 7.13 21.67
C GLY A 247 11.81 6.29 21.24
N LYS A 248 12.71 5.99 22.20
CA LYS A 248 13.81 5.03 21.96
C LYS A 248 13.28 3.62 21.74
N SER A 249 12.31 3.23 22.55
CA SER A 249 11.59 1.98 22.45
C SER A 249 10.24 2.22 21.78
N SER A 250 9.72 1.17 21.14
CA SER A 250 8.37 1.19 20.60
C SER A 250 7.34 1.26 21.73
N ALA A 251 6.32 2.11 21.57
CA ALA A 251 5.21 2.15 22.52
C ALA A 251 4.32 0.88 22.37
N PRO A 252 3.66 0.39 23.43
CA PRO A 252 2.75 -0.76 23.33
C PRO A 252 1.64 -0.56 22.29
N ALA A 253 1.15 0.66 22.12
CA ALA A 253 0.15 1.00 21.12
C ALA A 253 0.64 0.82 19.67
N GLU A 254 1.96 0.80 19.43
CA GLU A 254 2.53 0.54 18.10
C GLU A 254 2.24 -0.88 17.62
N ALA A 255 2.07 -1.85 18.53
CA ALA A 255 1.72 -3.23 18.17
C ALA A 255 0.34 -3.32 17.50
N TYR A 256 -0.57 -2.41 17.85
CA TYR A 256 -1.95 -2.39 17.35
C TYR A 256 -2.18 -1.30 16.29
N SER A 257 -1.14 -0.52 15.97
CA SER A 257 -1.23 0.58 15.02
C SER A 257 -0.37 0.28 13.78
N PRO A 258 -0.99 -0.02 12.63
CA PRO A 258 -0.24 -0.41 11.44
C PRO A 258 0.59 0.76 10.90
N GLN A 259 1.90 0.70 11.07
CA GLN A 259 2.82 1.81 10.81
C GLN A 259 4.09 1.41 10.08
N HIS A 260 4.54 2.29 9.21
CA HIS A 260 5.83 2.24 8.54
C HIS A 260 6.58 3.56 8.72
N ASN A 261 7.91 3.52 8.91
CA ASN A 261 8.79 4.69 9.03
C ASN A 261 8.43 5.66 10.19
N ARG A 262 7.91 5.13 11.32
CA ARG A 262 7.65 5.90 12.55
C ARG A 262 8.98 6.34 13.19
N GLN A 263 9.93 5.43 13.31
CA GLN A 263 11.13 5.64 14.11
C GLN A 263 12.02 6.79 13.59
N CYS A 264 12.47 7.63 14.51
CA CYS A 264 13.41 8.71 14.27
C CYS A 264 14.82 8.26 14.70
N ASN A 265 15.84 8.66 13.93
CA ASN A 265 17.23 8.47 14.37
C ASN A 265 17.53 9.32 15.61
N TRP A 266 18.61 8.99 16.31
CA TRP A 266 19.02 9.66 17.56
C TRP A 266 19.08 11.18 17.39
N PHE A 267 19.75 11.68 16.35
CA PHE A 267 19.89 13.11 16.10
C PHE A 267 18.54 13.81 15.92
N THR A 268 17.68 13.28 15.05
CA THR A 268 16.36 13.83 14.74
C THR A 268 15.48 13.90 15.98
N ARG A 269 15.54 12.87 16.83
CA ARG A 269 14.78 12.81 18.09
C ARG A 269 15.13 13.96 19.04
N PHE A 270 16.43 14.18 19.29
CA PHE A 270 16.87 15.21 20.22
C PHE A 270 16.79 16.61 19.61
N PHE A 271 17.25 16.77 18.38
CA PHE A 271 17.27 18.05 17.70
C PHE A 271 15.88 18.68 17.63
N TRP A 272 14.88 17.96 17.14
CA TRP A 272 13.54 18.52 17.00
C TRP A 272 12.82 18.69 18.33
N HIS A 273 13.05 17.80 19.30
CA HIS A 273 12.49 17.99 20.63
C HIS A 273 12.97 19.31 21.23
N ILE A 274 14.27 19.58 21.21
CA ILE A 274 14.85 20.84 21.74
C ILE A 274 14.39 22.03 20.90
N TRP A 275 14.40 21.89 19.58
CA TRP A 275 14.03 22.99 18.67
C TRP A 275 12.60 23.48 18.92
N PHE A 276 11.64 22.57 18.99
CA PHE A 276 10.23 22.92 19.16
C PHE A 276 9.92 23.38 20.60
N ASP A 277 10.69 22.94 21.59
CA ASP A 277 10.57 23.39 22.98
C ASP A 277 10.83 24.91 23.14
N PHE A 278 11.72 25.49 22.32
CA PHE A 278 11.93 26.95 22.29
C PHE A 278 10.68 27.75 21.91
N ASP A 279 9.78 27.15 21.10
CA ASP A 279 8.50 27.74 20.72
C ASP A 279 7.33 27.24 21.61
N HIS A 280 7.64 26.57 22.73
CA HIS A 280 6.67 25.89 23.60
C HIS A 280 5.79 24.86 22.88
N ILE A 281 6.32 24.24 21.83
CA ILE A 281 5.67 23.15 21.11
C ILE A 281 6.29 21.85 21.60
N ASN A 282 5.50 21.00 22.24
CA ASN A 282 6.05 19.85 22.92
C ASN A 282 5.83 18.57 22.11
N LEU A 283 6.93 18.02 21.60
CA LEU A 283 6.93 16.84 20.74
C LEU A 283 7.07 15.51 21.49
N ALA A 284 6.91 15.49 22.82
CA ALA A 284 7.11 14.28 23.61
C ALA A 284 6.33 13.08 23.02
N PRO A 285 6.97 11.89 22.88
CA PRO A 285 6.36 10.73 22.22
C PRO A 285 4.99 10.33 22.81
N GLY A 286 4.84 10.51 24.13
CA GLY A 286 3.64 10.13 24.89
C GLY A 286 2.33 10.71 24.35
N ARG A 287 2.35 11.85 23.65
CA ARG A 287 1.14 12.45 23.03
C ARG A 287 0.51 11.51 22.02
N ARG A 288 1.33 11.05 21.08
CA ARG A 288 0.90 10.14 20.04
C ARG A 288 0.63 8.75 20.62
N ASP A 289 1.47 8.30 21.54
CA ASP A 289 1.34 6.98 22.17
C ASP A 289 0.01 6.87 22.93
N TYR A 290 -0.39 7.89 23.70
CA TYR A 290 -1.65 7.90 24.44
C TYR A 290 -2.86 7.95 23.51
N MET A 291 -2.81 8.76 22.45
CA MET A 291 -3.85 8.81 21.44
C MET A 291 -4.05 7.45 20.76
N GLU A 292 -2.97 6.83 20.29
CA GLU A 292 -3.04 5.51 19.64
C GLU A 292 -3.42 4.39 20.62
N TYR A 293 -3.16 4.56 21.91
CA TYR A 293 -3.61 3.64 22.96
C TYR A 293 -5.12 3.73 23.22
N LYS A 294 -5.69 4.94 23.18
CA LYS A 294 -7.12 5.17 23.48
C LYS A 294 -8.07 4.84 22.33
N PHE A 295 -7.56 4.81 21.10
CA PHE A 295 -8.37 4.70 19.89
C PHE A 295 -7.87 3.58 18.97
N GLY A 296 -8.80 2.95 18.24
CA GLY A 296 -8.42 2.03 17.16
C GLY A 296 -7.87 2.78 15.95
N THR A 297 -6.78 2.30 15.34
CA THR A 297 -6.19 2.93 14.15
C THR A 297 -6.88 2.46 12.87
N VAL A 298 -7.38 3.40 12.06
CA VAL A 298 -7.91 3.12 10.71
C VAL A 298 -6.84 3.32 9.64
N LYS A 299 -6.14 4.46 9.67
CA LYS A 299 -5.02 4.78 8.76
C LYS A 299 -3.90 5.46 9.51
N SER A 300 -2.67 5.16 9.13
CA SER A 300 -1.50 5.89 9.61
C SER A 300 -0.54 6.19 8.46
N LEU A 301 0.11 7.34 8.51
CA LEU A 301 1.10 7.76 7.53
C LEU A 301 2.18 8.59 8.20
N ASN A 302 3.41 8.07 8.22
CA ASN A 302 4.57 8.83 8.69
C ASN A 302 5.30 9.47 7.50
N ARG A 303 5.66 10.75 7.65
CA ARG A 303 6.32 11.54 6.61
C ARG A 303 7.38 12.48 7.20
N ARG A 304 8.14 13.09 6.30
CA ARG A 304 9.26 13.99 6.60
C ARG A 304 9.10 15.26 5.77
N ASN A 305 9.05 16.42 6.41
CA ASN A 305 8.99 17.71 5.73
C ASN A 305 10.40 18.23 5.45
N HIS A 306 10.68 18.56 4.20
CA HIS A 306 11.99 18.99 3.69
C HIS A 306 12.05 20.52 3.51
N PHE A 307 11.36 21.27 4.37
CA PHE A 307 11.17 22.71 4.22
C PHE A 307 12.44 23.54 4.48
N ILE A 308 13.28 23.13 5.44
CA ILE A 308 14.51 23.83 5.83
C ILE A 308 15.69 23.05 5.27
N VAL A 309 16.46 23.67 4.35
CA VAL A 309 17.64 23.11 3.65
C VAL A 309 17.44 21.65 3.20
N PRO A 310 17.07 21.40 1.92
CA PRO A 310 16.87 20.04 1.46
C PRO A 310 18.13 19.23 1.78
N TYR A 311 17.94 18.06 2.41
CA TYR A 311 18.95 17.03 2.75
C TYR A 311 19.61 17.04 4.15
N ILE A 312 19.57 18.11 4.96
CA ILE A 312 20.27 18.10 6.28
C ILE A 312 19.32 17.88 7.46
N ILE A 313 18.16 18.54 7.51
CA ILE A 313 17.25 18.43 8.66
C ILE A 313 15.80 18.27 8.19
N GLN A 314 15.18 17.14 8.50
CA GLN A 314 13.83 16.80 8.05
C GLN A 314 12.87 16.80 9.22
N ILE A 315 11.80 17.61 9.18
CA ILE A 315 10.82 17.67 10.28
C ILE A 315 9.88 16.46 10.20
N PRO A 316 9.88 15.55 11.18
CA PRO A 316 8.94 14.44 11.26
C PRO A 316 7.51 14.93 11.52
N TYR A 317 6.57 14.45 10.72
CA TYR A 317 5.14 14.62 10.95
C TYR A 317 4.38 13.34 10.60
N TYR A 318 3.20 13.18 11.17
CA TYR A 318 2.32 12.04 10.92
C TYR A 318 0.93 12.51 10.51
N ILE A 319 0.23 11.66 9.78
CA ILE A 319 -1.22 11.75 9.54
C ILE A 319 -1.79 10.45 10.07
N TRP A 320 -2.81 10.54 10.89
CA TRP A 320 -3.44 9.39 11.52
C TRP A 320 -4.95 9.58 11.55
N LEU A 321 -5.68 8.52 11.23
CA LEU A 321 -7.13 8.43 11.38
C LEU A 321 -7.42 7.32 12.38
N GLY A 322 -8.14 7.67 13.44
CA GLY A 322 -8.63 6.74 14.44
C GLY A 322 -10.14 6.58 14.44
N CYS A 323 -10.59 5.64 15.26
CA CYS A 323 -11.98 5.36 15.57
C CYS A 323 -12.12 4.94 17.04
N SER A 324 -13.37 4.81 17.51
CA SER A 324 -13.65 4.29 18.86
C SER A 324 -12.98 2.93 19.09
N HIS A 325 -12.53 2.65 20.32
CA HIS A 325 -11.77 1.43 20.60
C HIS A 325 -12.60 0.16 20.33
N ALA A 326 -13.90 0.18 20.66
CA ALA A 326 -14.83 -0.92 20.38
C ALA A 326 -14.89 -1.24 18.87
N ARG A 327 -15.00 -0.21 18.03
CA ARG A 327 -14.95 -0.39 16.58
C ARG A 327 -13.58 -0.86 16.09
N GLY A 328 -12.50 -0.38 16.71
CA GLY A 328 -11.15 -0.86 16.45
C GLY A 328 -10.98 -2.35 16.75
N SER A 329 -11.50 -2.82 17.88
CA SER A 329 -11.52 -4.24 18.22
C SER A 329 -12.41 -5.04 17.27
N ASP A 330 -13.57 -4.52 16.84
CA ASP A 330 -14.43 -5.22 15.87
C ASP A 330 -13.75 -5.37 14.50
N MET A 331 -12.97 -4.37 14.07
CA MET A 331 -12.16 -4.47 12.85
C MET A 331 -11.07 -5.54 12.98
N MET A 332 -10.42 -5.65 14.14
CA MET A 332 -9.44 -6.71 14.41
C MET A 332 -10.12 -8.09 14.52
N VAL A 333 -11.20 -8.21 15.29
CA VAL A 333 -11.90 -9.47 15.55
C VAL A 333 -12.60 -10.00 14.30
N SER A 334 -13.17 -9.14 13.44
CA SER A 334 -13.70 -9.55 12.13
C SER A 334 -12.61 -10.17 11.25
N THR A 335 -11.35 -9.75 11.42
CA THR A 335 -10.19 -10.34 10.74
C THR A 335 -9.92 -11.76 11.25
N THR A 336 -10.07 -11.98 12.56
CA THR A 336 -9.86 -13.29 13.22
C THR A 336 -11.04 -14.24 13.05
N ILE A 337 -12.30 -13.81 13.18
CA ILE A 337 -13.49 -14.68 13.06
C ILE A 337 -13.70 -15.16 11.61
N SER A 338 -13.29 -14.32 10.64
CA SER A 338 -13.24 -14.64 9.21
C SER A 338 -12.22 -15.75 8.86
N SER A 339 -11.43 -16.23 9.83
CA SER A 339 -10.57 -17.43 9.71
C SER A 339 -11.32 -18.76 9.83
N GLY A 340 -12.66 -18.77 9.69
CA GLY A 340 -13.43 -19.98 9.36
C GLY A 340 -14.13 -20.68 10.52
N ALA A 341 -14.15 -20.11 11.73
CA ALA A 341 -14.80 -20.75 12.87
C ALA A 341 -16.33 -20.55 12.95
N SER A 342 -16.87 -19.45 12.39
CA SER A 342 -18.29 -19.10 12.60
C SER A 342 -19.26 -19.53 11.48
N ASP A 343 -18.79 -19.93 10.31
CA ASP A 343 -19.68 -20.32 9.19
C ASP A 343 -20.27 -21.74 9.33
N ILE A 344 -20.06 -22.42 10.47
CA ILE A 344 -20.38 -23.85 10.66
C ILE A 344 -21.62 -24.09 11.55
N TYR A 345 -22.12 -23.12 12.31
CA TYR A 345 -23.32 -23.32 13.16
C TYR A 345 -24.51 -22.48 12.69
N SER A 346 -25.11 -22.88 11.58
CA SER A 346 -26.51 -22.55 11.30
C SER A 346 -27.25 -23.77 10.76
N SER A 347 -27.30 -24.83 11.56
CA SER A 347 -28.33 -25.86 11.42
C SER A 347 -28.59 -26.56 12.75
N SER A 348 -29.84 -26.41 13.22
CA SER A 348 -30.59 -27.22 14.17
C SER A 348 -31.21 -26.40 15.31
N SER A 349 -32.41 -25.90 15.03
CA SER A 349 -33.43 -25.64 16.04
C SER A 349 -33.78 -26.97 16.72
N GLY A 350 -33.23 -27.20 17.92
CA GLY A 350 -33.53 -28.34 18.78
C GLY A 350 -33.78 -27.88 20.20
N SER A 351 -35.05 -27.89 20.59
CA SER A 351 -35.53 -27.65 21.95
C SER A 351 -35.06 -28.76 22.90
N SER A 352 -34.45 -28.43 24.05
CA SER A 352 -34.63 -29.20 25.30
C SER A 352 -33.89 -28.58 26.52
N ASN A 353 -34.70 -28.07 27.44
CA ASN A 353 -34.69 -28.20 28.91
C ASN A 353 -33.41 -28.09 29.76
N ASN A 354 -33.51 -27.16 30.73
CA ASN A 354 -32.84 -27.09 32.02
C ASN A 354 -32.71 -28.43 32.76
N SER A 355 -31.57 -28.60 33.44
CA SER A 355 -31.54 -29.16 34.81
C SER A 355 -30.24 -28.82 35.53
N ASP A 356 -30.40 -28.27 36.73
CA ASP A 356 -29.42 -28.04 37.80
C ASP A 356 -28.58 -29.28 38.17
N CYS A 357 -27.39 -29.03 38.74
CA CYS A 357 -26.69 -29.73 39.85
C CYS A 357 -25.24 -29.17 39.89
N GLY A 358 -24.61 -28.66 40.96
CA GLY A 358 -24.82 -28.81 42.40
C GLY A 358 -23.58 -29.47 43.05
N GLY A 359 -22.72 -28.67 43.70
CA GLY A 359 -21.64 -29.12 44.63
C GLY A 359 -20.24 -29.26 44.01
N SER A 360 -19.11 -29.03 44.67
CA SER A 360 -18.80 -28.68 46.07
C SER A 360 -17.28 -28.47 46.17
N SER A 361 -16.82 -27.40 46.81
CA SER A 361 -15.41 -27.17 47.15
C SER A 361 -15.00 -27.94 48.42
N PRO A 362 -13.69 -28.22 48.59
CA PRO A 362 -13.07 -28.12 49.91
C PRO A 362 -11.79 -27.24 49.92
N LYS A 363 -11.60 -26.56 51.05
CA LYS A 363 -10.51 -25.65 51.43
C LYS A 363 -9.33 -26.39 52.08
N LEU A 364 -8.09 -25.89 51.91
CA LEU A 364 -7.05 -25.53 52.93
C LEU A 364 -5.70 -25.34 52.20
N GLY A 365 -5.06 -24.16 52.17
CA GLY A 365 -4.14 -23.63 53.19
C GLY A 365 -2.97 -22.86 52.49
N PRO A 366 -2.30 -21.88 53.13
CA PRO A 366 -1.79 -20.68 52.45
C PRO A 366 -0.31 -20.76 52.05
N GLY A 367 0.00 -20.34 50.82
CA GLY A 367 1.37 -20.09 50.35
C GLY A 367 1.36 -18.90 49.39
N HIS A 368 1.92 -17.78 49.84
CA HIS A 368 2.05 -16.56 49.04
C HIS A 368 2.77 -16.81 47.71
N SER A 369 2.12 -16.50 46.60
CA SER A 369 2.80 -16.06 45.37
C SER A 369 1.92 -15.08 44.60
N VAL A 370 2.61 -14.09 44.04
CA VAL A 370 2.16 -12.84 43.42
C VAL A 370 1.05 -13.07 42.39
N GLY A 371 -0.06 -12.34 42.53
CA GLY A 371 -1.27 -12.48 41.73
C GLY A 371 -1.08 -12.17 40.25
N GLY A 372 -1.48 -13.14 39.43
CA GLY A 372 -1.69 -12.98 38.00
C GLY A 372 -2.92 -12.10 37.72
N VAL A 373 -2.83 -11.35 36.63
CA VAL A 373 -3.92 -10.56 36.08
C VAL A 373 -4.97 -11.54 35.54
N GLU A 374 -6.15 -11.56 36.17
CA GLU A 374 -7.31 -12.27 35.67
C GLU A 374 -7.70 -11.72 34.30
N SER A 375 -7.74 -12.61 33.31
CA SER A 375 -8.20 -12.32 31.96
C SER A 375 -9.72 -12.11 32.04
N SER A 376 -10.16 -10.84 32.05
CA SER A 376 -11.57 -10.50 31.95
C SER A 376 -12.16 -11.17 30.71
N SER A 377 -13.11 -12.07 30.95
CA SER A 377 -13.94 -12.72 29.94
C SER A 377 -14.53 -11.66 29.01
N VAL A 378 -14.05 -11.64 27.77
CA VAL A 378 -14.64 -10.87 26.67
C VAL A 378 -16.04 -11.42 26.46
N VAL A 379 -17.04 -10.67 26.90
CA VAL A 379 -18.44 -10.92 26.55
C VAL A 379 -18.51 -10.82 25.03
N MET A 380 -18.73 -11.96 24.36
CA MET A 380 -19.00 -12.00 22.93
C MET A 380 -20.35 -11.34 22.68
N VAL A 381 -20.32 -10.05 22.38
CA VAL A 381 -21.44 -9.36 21.74
C VAL A 381 -21.47 -9.85 20.30
N GLU A 382 -22.58 -10.44 19.87
CA GLU A 382 -22.77 -10.77 18.46
C GLU A 382 -22.53 -9.51 17.62
N PRO A 383 -21.73 -9.58 16.53
CA PRO A 383 -21.56 -8.44 15.66
C PRO A 383 -22.93 -8.05 15.11
N SER A 384 -23.44 -6.91 15.56
CA SER A 384 -24.61 -6.29 14.94
C SER A 384 -24.36 -6.25 13.43
N SER A 385 -25.39 -6.55 12.65
CA SER A 385 -25.41 -6.72 11.19
C SER A 385 -25.01 -5.48 10.36
N VAL A 386 -24.23 -4.56 10.94
CA VAL A 386 -23.91 -3.24 10.42
C VAL A 386 -22.42 -3.21 10.04
N SER A 387 -22.18 -3.25 8.73
CA SER A 387 -20.89 -3.14 8.04
C SER A 387 -20.17 -4.46 7.76
N ARG A 388 -20.60 -5.18 6.72
CA ARG A 388 -19.72 -6.09 5.97
C ARG A 388 -18.63 -5.27 5.30
N ARG A 389 -17.62 -4.83 6.06
CA ARG A 389 -16.41 -4.28 5.46
C ARG A 389 -15.75 -5.43 4.70
N ARG A 390 -15.51 -5.26 3.40
CA ARG A 390 -14.77 -6.23 2.58
C ARG A 390 -13.29 -6.20 2.97
N GLN A 391 -12.98 -6.69 4.16
CA GLN A 391 -11.61 -6.79 4.62
C GLN A 391 -10.99 -8.06 4.01
N TRP A 392 -10.29 -7.86 2.90
CA TRP A 392 -9.63 -8.96 2.20
C TRP A 392 -8.35 -9.40 2.89
N ARG A 393 -7.61 -8.47 3.50
CA ARG A 393 -6.29 -8.74 4.05
C ARG A 393 -6.36 -9.11 5.53
N LEU A 394 -5.68 -10.21 5.89
CA LEU A 394 -5.44 -10.58 7.27
C LEU A 394 -4.25 -9.79 7.84
N ASP A 395 -4.29 -9.53 9.14
CA ASP A 395 -3.19 -8.85 9.83
C ASP A 395 -1.90 -9.68 9.78
N TYR A 396 -0.77 -8.99 9.72
CA TYR A 396 0.57 -9.59 9.70
C TYR A 396 1.56 -8.64 10.37
N ASP A 397 2.66 -9.16 10.89
CA ASP A 397 3.73 -8.35 11.47
C ASP A 397 4.71 -7.90 10.37
N PRO A 398 4.71 -6.64 9.93
CA PRO A 398 5.59 -6.16 8.87
C PRO A 398 7.06 -6.06 9.30
N SER A 399 7.38 -6.23 10.58
CA SER A 399 8.73 -6.09 11.12
C SER A 399 9.57 -7.36 10.97
N LEU A 400 8.94 -8.50 10.69
CA LEU A 400 9.63 -9.77 10.56
C LEU A 400 10.63 -9.75 9.38
N PRO A 401 11.82 -10.38 9.54
CA PRO A 401 12.83 -10.45 8.47
C PRO A 401 12.31 -11.04 7.15
N CYS A 402 11.40 -12.02 7.22
CA CYS A 402 10.80 -12.66 6.06
C CYS A 402 10.01 -11.67 5.18
N HIS A 403 9.49 -10.58 5.74
CA HIS A 403 8.76 -9.56 4.97
C HIS A 403 9.63 -8.35 4.62
N THR A 404 10.51 -7.92 5.53
CA THR A 404 11.34 -6.71 5.34
C THR A 404 12.42 -6.84 4.26
N GLN A 405 12.74 -8.07 3.85
CA GLN A 405 13.64 -8.34 2.71
C GLN A 405 13.07 -7.83 1.36
N PHE A 406 11.75 -7.68 1.24
CA PHE A 406 11.11 -7.25 0.01
C PHE A 406 10.89 -5.74 -0.02
N ARG A 407 11.34 -5.09 -1.10
CA ARG A 407 11.16 -3.64 -1.30
C ARG A 407 10.04 -3.31 -2.29
N SER A 408 9.64 -4.26 -3.13
CA SER A 408 8.61 -4.11 -4.15
C SER A 408 7.99 -5.47 -4.47
N TYR A 409 6.86 -5.46 -5.17
CA TYR A 409 6.31 -6.66 -5.80
C TYR A 409 7.26 -7.14 -6.90
N ILE A 410 7.28 -8.46 -7.10
CA ILE A 410 8.10 -9.10 -8.14
C ILE A 410 7.41 -8.93 -9.48
N TYR A 411 6.13 -9.32 -9.54
CA TYR A 411 5.35 -9.41 -10.76
C TYR A 411 4.18 -8.42 -10.77
N ALA A 412 4.02 -7.67 -11.86
CA ALA A 412 2.85 -6.79 -12.06
C ALA A 412 1.66 -7.52 -12.72
N PHE A 413 1.92 -8.69 -13.28
CA PHE A 413 0.98 -9.58 -13.97
C PHE A 413 1.44 -11.04 -13.84
N THR A 414 0.57 -12.02 -14.07
CA THR A 414 0.89 -13.46 -13.90
C THR A 414 1.35 -14.13 -15.22
N TRP A 415 2.26 -15.11 -15.11
CA TRP A 415 2.83 -15.91 -16.22
C TRP A 415 2.18 -17.30 -16.37
N GLU A 416 0.91 -17.42 -16.01
CA GLU A 416 0.13 -18.64 -16.14
C GLU A 416 -1.17 -18.30 -16.84
N ASP A 417 -1.65 -19.18 -17.71
CA ASP A 417 -2.90 -18.97 -18.43
C ASP A 417 -4.10 -19.49 -17.62
N PRO A 418 -4.90 -18.61 -16.99
CA PRO A 418 -6.03 -19.07 -16.21
C PRO A 418 -7.15 -19.66 -17.09
N ARG A 419 -7.13 -19.44 -18.41
CA ARG A 419 -8.07 -20.10 -19.34
C ARG A 419 -7.81 -21.60 -19.40
N VAL A 420 -6.54 -22.02 -19.34
CA VAL A 420 -6.17 -23.45 -19.31
C VAL A 420 -6.41 -24.02 -17.91
N ASP A 421 -6.16 -23.24 -16.85
CA ASP A 421 -6.54 -23.64 -15.50
C ASP A 421 -8.03 -23.99 -15.41
N LEU A 422 -8.91 -23.12 -15.90
CA LEU A 422 -10.36 -23.34 -15.88
C LEU A 422 -10.85 -24.54 -16.73
N GLN A 423 -10.02 -25.06 -17.65
CA GLN A 423 -10.33 -26.30 -18.38
C GLN A 423 -10.09 -27.55 -17.53
N HIS A 424 -9.11 -27.50 -16.62
CA HIS A 424 -8.67 -28.65 -15.81
C HIS A 424 -9.12 -28.60 -14.35
N ILE A 425 -9.47 -27.41 -13.86
CA ILE A 425 -9.93 -27.17 -12.50
C ILE A 425 -11.45 -27.00 -12.55
N PRO A 426 -12.25 -28.06 -12.29
CA PRO A 426 -13.69 -27.93 -12.17
C PRO A 426 -14.00 -27.14 -10.90
N LEU A 427 -14.28 -25.85 -11.08
CA LEU A 427 -14.61 -24.91 -10.01
C LEU A 427 -16.13 -24.71 -9.91
N SER A 428 -16.57 -24.52 -8.68
CA SER A 428 -17.94 -24.31 -8.27
C SER A 428 -18.02 -23.26 -7.15
N ARG A 429 -19.23 -22.86 -6.79
CA ARG A 429 -19.46 -21.93 -5.68
C ARG A 429 -19.11 -22.51 -4.31
N ASP A 430 -19.05 -23.83 -4.18
CA ASP A 430 -18.74 -24.50 -2.91
C ASP A 430 -17.23 -24.63 -2.66
N ASP A 431 -16.41 -24.31 -3.66
CA ASP A 431 -14.96 -24.47 -3.56
C ASP A 431 -14.31 -23.49 -2.58
N VAL A 432 -13.36 -24.03 -1.81
CA VAL A 432 -12.48 -23.29 -0.92
C VAL A 432 -11.06 -23.49 -1.43
N MET A 433 -10.50 -22.43 -1.99
CA MET A 433 -9.24 -22.48 -2.72
C MET A 433 -8.08 -21.91 -1.90
N LEU A 434 -6.89 -22.48 -2.07
CA LEU A 434 -5.62 -21.82 -1.77
C LEU A 434 -4.88 -21.54 -3.07
N VAL A 435 -4.43 -20.31 -3.27
CA VAL A 435 -3.77 -19.84 -4.50
C VAL A 435 -2.60 -18.95 -4.11
N ILE A 436 -1.45 -19.10 -4.76
CA ILE A 436 -0.35 -18.13 -4.58
C ILE A 436 -0.79 -16.77 -5.13
N THR A 437 -0.62 -15.69 -4.36
CA THR A 437 -1.16 -14.37 -4.74
C THR A 437 -0.60 -13.90 -6.08
N SER A 438 0.72 -13.93 -6.27
CA SER A 438 1.39 -13.38 -7.46
C SER A 438 0.89 -11.94 -7.71
N ALA A 439 0.48 -11.60 -8.94
CA ALA A 439 -0.15 -10.32 -9.26
C ALA A 439 -1.68 -10.29 -9.01
N GLY A 440 -2.28 -11.40 -8.58
CA GLY A 440 -3.71 -11.55 -8.33
C GLY A 440 -4.57 -11.87 -9.57
N ASP A 441 -3.97 -11.97 -10.77
CA ASP A 441 -4.72 -12.11 -12.02
C ASP A 441 -5.52 -13.41 -12.08
N ASN A 442 -4.88 -14.54 -11.75
CA ASN A 442 -5.54 -15.86 -11.77
C ASN A 442 -6.66 -15.95 -10.73
N ALA A 443 -6.42 -15.43 -9.52
CA ALA A 443 -7.42 -15.43 -8.45
C ALA A 443 -8.67 -14.61 -8.84
N LEU A 444 -8.48 -13.46 -9.51
CA LEU A 444 -9.57 -12.67 -10.08
C LEU A 444 -10.32 -13.43 -11.19
N GLU A 445 -9.60 -14.16 -12.04
CA GLU A 445 -10.20 -15.00 -13.07
C GLU A 445 -11.08 -16.11 -12.46
N TYR A 446 -10.58 -16.81 -11.44
CA TYR A 446 -11.35 -17.85 -10.72
C TYR A 446 -12.60 -17.25 -10.05
N ALA A 447 -12.48 -16.08 -9.45
CA ALA A 447 -13.61 -15.37 -8.84
C ALA A 447 -14.68 -15.01 -9.89
N ILE A 448 -14.27 -14.54 -11.07
CA ILE A 448 -15.17 -14.26 -12.19
C ILE A 448 -15.83 -15.55 -12.70
N ALA A 449 -15.07 -16.62 -12.88
CA ALA A 449 -15.55 -17.83 -13.53
C ALA A 449 -16.54 -18.60 -12.64
N ALA A 450 -16.19 -18.81 -11.38
CA ALA A 450 -16.90 -19.76 -10.51
C ALA A 450 -17.55 -19.13 -9.27
N GLN A 451 -17.12 -17.93 -8.85
CA GLN A 451 -17.52 -17.32 -7.56
C GLN A 451 -17.37 -18.31 -6.39
N PRO A 452 -16.17 -18.88 -6.18
CA PRO A 452 -15.93 -19.86 -5.13
C PRO A 452 -16.23 -19.25 -3.75
N LYS A 453 -16.59 -20.09 -2.79
CA LYS A 453 -16.90 -19.71 -1.42
C LYS A 453 -15.77 -18.91 -0.78
N ARG A 454 -14.52 -19.28 -1.08
CA ARG A 454 -13.33 -18.71 -0.47
C ARG A 454 -12.12 -18.86 -1.37
N ILE A 455 -11.30 -17.82 -1.47
CA ILE A 455 -9.99 -17.83 -2.13
C ILE A 455 -8.95 -17.30 -1.15
N HIS A 456 -8.13 -18.20 -0.62
CA HIS A 456 -6.96 -17.87 0.19
C HIS A 456 -5.78 -17.55 -0.73
N CYS A 457 -5.49 -16.26 -0.92
CA CYS A 457 -4.33 -15.78 -1.66
C CYS A 457 -3.13 -15.69 -0.70
N VAL A 458 -2.06 -16.44 -0.97
CA VAL A 458 -0.90 -16.56 -0.07
C VAL A 458 0.35 -16.01 -0.74
N ASP A 459 1.07 -15.13 -0.04
CA ASP A 459 2.38 -14.64 -0.49
C ASP A 459 3.21 -14.11 0.68
N MET A 460 4.49 -14.50 0.73
CA MET A 460 5.42 -14.02 1.75
C MET A 460 5.82 -12.55 1.51
N ASN A 461 5.76 -12.08 0.25
CA ASN A 461 6.06 -10.71 -0.11
C ASN A 461 4.82 -9.81 0.13
N PRO A 462 4.85 -8.92 1.14
CA PRO A 462 3.71 -8.06 1.44
C PRO A 462 3.31 -7.16 0.26
N CYS A 463 4.25 -6.80 -0.62
CA CYS A 463 4.01 -5.96 -1.78
C CYS A 463 3.16 -6.63 -2.86
N GLN A 464 3.21 -7.96 -3.00
CA GLN A 464 2.32 -8.70 -3.91
C GLN A 464 0.88 -8.62 -3.42
N ASN A 465 0.69 -8.86 -2.12
CA ASN A 465 -0.62 -8.67 -1.48
C ASN A 465 -1.09 -7.21 -1.55
N HIS A 466 -0.20 -6.21 -1.42
CA HIS A 466 -0.59 -4.80 -1.64
C HIS A 466 -1.10 -4.53 -3.06
N LEU A 467 -0.61 -5.25 -4.07
CA LEU A 467 -1.05 -5.12 -5.46
C LEU A 467 -2.43 -5.74 -5.69
N LEU A 468 -2.65 -6.99 -5.24
CA LEU A 468 -3.99 -7.59 -5.36
C LEU A 468 -5.04 -6.76 -4.59
N GLU A 469 -4.69 -6.31 -3.39
CA GLU A 469 -5.56 -5.45 -2.58
C GLU A 469 -5.86 -4.11 -3.26
N LEU A 470 -4.90 -3.52 -3.99
CA LEU A 470 -5.15 -2.33 -4.79
C LEU A 470 -6.14 -2.60 -5.94
N LYS A 471 -6.01 -3.75 -6.63
CA LYS A 471 -6.95 -4.14 -7.69
C LYS A 471 -8.37 -4.28 -7.12
N LEU A 472 -8.52 -5.03 -6.03
CA LEU A 472 -9.82 -5.23 -5.35
C LEU A 472 -10.43 -3.90 -4.88
N ALA A 473 -9.65 -3.05 -4.18
CA ALA A 473 -10.10 -1.73 -3.73
C ALA A 473 -10.47 -0.81 -4.90
N SER A 474 -9.74 -0.89 -6.00
CA SER A 474 -10.03 -0.10 -7.20
C SER A 474 -11.32 -0.55 -7.89
N ILE A 475 -11.59 -1.86 -7.94
CA ILE A 475 -12.86 -2.39 -8.48
C ILE A 475 -14.04 -1.94 -7.63
N ALA A 476 -13.92 -2.02 -6.30
CA ALA A 476 -14.95 -1.57 -5.37
C ALA A 476 -15.24 -0.06 -5.52
N SER A 477 -14.20 0.77 -5.57
CA SER A 477 -14.35 2.23 -5.44
C SER A 477 -14.42 3.01 -6.75
N LEU A 478 -13.83 2.53 -7.86
CA LEU A 478 -13.64 3.35 -9.07
C LEU A 478 -14.68 3.08 -10.16
N SER A 479 -14.74 3.99 -11.13
CA SER A 479 -15.40 3.73 -12.41
C SER A 479 -14.54 2.80 -13.27
N TYR A 480 -15.17 2.07 -14.19
CA TYR A 480 -14.44 1.22 -15.14
C TYR A 480 -13.41 2.02 -15.95
N ARG A 481 -13.71 3.27 -16.30
CA ARG A 481 -12.80 4.14 -17.05
C ARG A 481 -11.50 4.39 -16.29
N ASP A 482 -11.57 4.70 -15.00
CA ASP A 482 -10.39 4.99 -14.19
C ASP A 482 -9.62 3.70 -13.88
N PHE A 483 -10.33 2.60 -13.63
CA PHE A 483 -9.75 1.27 -13.47
C PHE A 483 -8.98 0.82 -14.73
N TRP A 484 -9.58 0.97 -15.91
CA TRP A 484 -8.93 0.68 -17.19
C TRP A 484 -7.70 1.54 -17.44
N ARG A 485 -7.74 2.83 -17.09
CA ARG A 485 -6.55 3.68 -17.19
C ARG A 485 -5.43 3.17 -16.30
N MET A 486 -5.74 2.82 -15.05
CA MET A 486 -4.75 2.28 -14.12
C MET A 486 -4.15 0.96 -14.62
N PHE A 487 -4.97 -0.07 -14.86
CA PHE A 487 -4.46 -1.41 -15.13
C PHE A 487 -4.51 -1.81 -16.61
N GLY A 488 -5.45 -1.33 -17.41
CA GLY A 488 -5.41 -1.52 -18.87
C GLY A 488 -4.24 -0.76 -19.52
N HIS A 489 -4.22 0.56 -19.37
CA HIS A 489 -3.14 1.39 -19.92
C HIS A 489 -1.85 1.40 -19.09
N GLY A 490 -1.89 0.93 -17.84
CA GLY A 490 -0.74 1.05 -16.93
C GLY A 490 -0.45 2.50 -16.52
N GLN A 491 -1.37 3.46 -16.74
CA GLN A 491 -1.10 4.88 -16.53
C GLN A 491 -2.32 5.68 -16.08
N HIS A 492 -2.16 6.45 -15.00
CA HIS A 492 -3.19 7.35 -14.51
C HIS A 492 -2.59 8.66 -13.97
N PRO A 493 -2.87 9.83 -14.59
CA PRO A 493 -2.26 11.11 -14.22
C PRO A 493 -2.66 11.62 -12.82
N HIS A 494 -3.77 11.11 -12.28
CA HIS A 494 -4.32 11.52 -10.99
C HIS A 494 -4.41 10.37 -9.98
N PHE A 495 -3.57 9.33 -10.10
CA PHE A 495 -3.60 8.18 -9.19
C PHE A 495 -3.52 8.58 -7.71
N SER A 496 -2.61 9.49 -7.34
CA SER A 496 -2.50 9.98 -5.96
C SER A 496 -3.82 10.59 -5.44
N SER A 497 -4.61 11.22 -6.31
CA SER A 497 -5.90 11.75 -5.90
C SER A 497 -6.93 10.66 -5.70
N LEU A 498 -7.05 9.72 -6.64
CA LEU A 498 -7.94 8.56 -6.50
C LEU A 498 -7.60 7.73 -5.26
N LEU A 499 -6.30 7.54 -5.00
CA LEU A 499 -5.81 6.82 -3.83
C LEU A 499 -6.35 7.41 -2.54
N HIS A 500 -6.31 8.74 -2.38
CA HIS A 500 -6.80 9.41 -1.19
C HIS A 500 -8.34 9.50 -1.15
N ASP A 501 -8.96 9.90 -2.25
CA ASP A 501 -10.37 10.33 -2.29
C ASP A 501 -11.36 9.17 -2.43
N CYS A 502 -10.95 8.07 -3.05
CA CYS A 502 -11.85 6.98 -3.43
C CYS A 502 -11.38 5.61 -2.92
N ILE A 503 -10.09 5.30 -3.07
CA ILE A 503 -9.56 3.95 -2.83
C ILE A 503 -9.20 3.73 -1.36
N SER A 504 -8.78 4.78 -0.65
CA SER A 504 -8.29 4.69 0.74
C SER A 504 -9.21 3.97 1.73
N PRO A 505 -10.55 4.10 1.69
CA PRO A 505 -11.43 3.45 2.68
C PRO A 505 -11.43 1.92 2.59
N GLN A 506 -11.16 1.38 1.39
CA GLN A 506 -11.18 -0.05 1.07
C GLN A 506 -9.80 -0.72 1.22
N LEU A 507 -8.71 0.06 1.30
CA LEU A 507 -7.37 -0.49 1.56
C LEU A 507 -7.18 -0.75 3.06
N SER A 508 -6.23 -1.62 3.40
CA SER A 508 -5.56 -1.66 4.70
C SER A 508 -4.66 -0.44 4.88
N SER A 509 -4.24 -0.18 6.13
CA SER A 509 -3.29 0.91 6.40
C SER A 509 -1.93 0.64 5.75
N TYR A 510 -1.44 -0.61 5.75
CA TYR A 510 -0.15 -0.95 5.15
C TYR A 510 -0.14 -0.78 3.62
N ALA A 511 -1.16 -1.29 2.92
CA ALA A 511 -1.25 -1.10 1.47
C ALA A 511 -1.39 0.37 1.11
N PHE A 512 -2.20 1.13 1.86
CA PHE A 512 -2.31 2.57 1.67
C PHE A 512 -0.96 3.29 1.84
N GLN A 513 -0.19 2.95 2.88
CA GLN A 513 1.14 3.52 3.12
C GLN A 513 2.09 3.23 1.96
N TYR A 514 2.12 1.99 1.48
CA TYR A 514 2.93 1.56 0.35
C TYR A 514 2.58 2.36 -0.92
N TRP A 515 1.30 2.41 -1.30
CA TRP A 515 0.86 3.12 -2.51
C TRP A 515 0.95 4.65 -2.39
N SER A 516 0.83 5.20 -1.18
CA SER A 516 1.03 6.63 -0.94
C SER A 516 2.50 7.03 -1.10
N GLN A 517 3.45 6.15 -0.75
CA GLN A 517 4.88 6.36 -1.03
C GLN A 517 5.21 6.18 -2.51
N HIS A 518 4.55 5.23 -3.17
CA HIS A 518 4.75 4.87 -4.57
C HIS A 518 3.67 5.44 -5.50
N SER A 519 3.19 6.65 -5.21
CA SER A 519 2.09 7.28 -5.95
C SER A 519 2.45 7.65 -7.41
N ASP A 520 3.73 7.55 -7.75
CA ASP A 520 4.30 7.81 -9.07
C ASP A 520 4.28 6.57 -10.00
N ARG A 521 4.02 5.36 -9.49
CA ARG A 521 4.02 4.12 -10.29
C ARG A 521 3.08 4.17 -11.50
N PHE A 522 1.90 4.77 -11.35
CA PHE A 522 0.96 4.99 -12.45
C PHE A 522 1.22 6.28 -13.23
N SER A 523 2.15 7.13 -12.79
CA SER A 523 2.59 8.29 -13.58
C SER A 523 3.68 7.92 -14.60
N GLN A 524 4.44 6.85 -14.33
CA GLN A 524 5.61 6.39 -15.08
C GLN A 524 5.46 4.96 -15.65
N GLN A 525 4.26 4.62 -16.16
CA GLN A 525 3.94 3.30 -16.74
C GLN A 525 4.12 2.14 -15.74
N PHE A 526 3.03 1.76 -15.09
CA PHE A 526 2.94 0.74 -14.05
C PHE A 526 3.69 -0.56 -14.39
N TYR A 527 3.58 -1.05 -15.63
CA TYR A 527 4.21 -2.30 -16.05
C TYR A 527 5.74 -2.25 -16.16
N LYS A 528 6.35 -1.05 -16.14
CA LYS A 528 7.81 -0.88 -16.03
C LYS A 528 8.33 -0.95 -14.60
N THR A 529 7.46 -1.24 -13.65
CA THR A 529 7.79 -1.19 -12.23
C THR A 529 7.70 -2.57 -11.59
N GLY A 530 8.15 -2.69 -10.33
CA GLY A 530 8.48 -4.01 -9.76
C GLY A 530 9.77 -4.58 -10.32
N TYR A 531 10.13 -5.81 -9.91
CA TYR A 531 11.34 -6.46 -10.40
C TYR A 531 11.19 -6.90 -11.86
N SER A 532 10.05 -7.50 -12.24
CA SER A 532 9.80 -7.94 -13.62
C SER A 532 9.73 -6.77 -14.61
N GLY A 533 9.38 -5.56 -14.14
CA GLY A 533 9.40 -4.35 -14.98
C GLY A 533 10.78 -4.01 -15.54
N LEU A 534 11.87 -4.44 -14.88
CA LEU A 534 13.24 -4.28 -15.40
C LEU A 534 13.42 -5.02 -16.73
N ALA A 535 12.87 -6.23 -16.87
CA ALA A 535 12.94 -6.99 -18.11
C ALA A 535 12.24 -6.25 -19.26
N LEU A 536 11.10 -5.61 -19.00
CA LEU A 536 10.35 -4.83 -19.99
C LEU A 536 11.10 -3.56 -20.41
N VAL A 537 11.78 -2.90 -19.46
CA VAL A 537 12.65 -1.74 -19.75
C VAL A 537 13.87 -2.16 -20.57
N ILE A 538 14.49 -3.29 -20.26
CA ILE A 538 15.61 -3.86 -21.02
C ILE A 538 15.15 -4.22 -22.44
N PHE A 539 14.00 -4.87 -22.59
CA PHE A 539 13.44 -5.25 -23.89
C PHE A 539 13.17 -4.03 -24.77
N GLU A 540 12.55 -2.97 -24.24
CA GLU A 540 12.31 -1.73 -24.99
C GLU A 540 13.60 -1.03 -25.42
N TRP A 541 14.61 -1.00 -24.54
CA TRP A 541 15.93 -0.48 -24.90
C TRP A 541 16.56 -1.33 -26.01
N TRP A 542 16.50 -2.65 -25.88
CA TRP A 542 17.03 -3.61 -26.84
C TRP A 542 16.33 -3.50 -28.21
N SER A 543 15.00 -3.37 -28.22
CA SER A 543 14.23 -3.25 -29.46
C SER A 543 14.59 -1.98 -30.22
N ARG A 544 14.85 -0.87 -29.50
CA ARG A 544 15.35 0.37 -30.08
C ARG A 544 16.78 0.23 -30.60
N ALA A 545 17.66 -0.41 -29.82
CA ALA A 545 19.07 -0.58 -30.19
C ALA A 545 19.25 -1.47 -31.43
N THR A 546 18.41 -2.51 -31.59
CA THR A 546 18.41 -3.43 -32.73
C THR A 546 17.55 -2.97 -33.90
N GLY A 547 16.78 -1.88 -33.74
CA GLY A 547 15.93 -1.32 -34.79
C GLY A 547 14.65 -2.10 -35.08
N ILE A 548 14.27 -3.06 -34.23
CA ILE A 548 13.08 -3.91 -34.43
C ILE A 548 11.79 -3.32 -33.84
N THR A 549 11.82 -2.13 -33.22
CA THR A 549 10.64 -1.56 -32.55
C THR A 549 9.39 -1.54 -33.45
N LYS A 550 9.52 -1.11 -34.71
CA LYS A 550 8.40 -1.09 -35.66
C LYS A 550 7.93 -2.51 -36.04
N ASP A 551 8.85 -3.46 -36.11
CA ASP A 551 8.53 -4.86 -36.40
C ASP A 551 7.74 -5.47 -35.22
N VAL A 552 8.13 -5.18 -33.98
CA VAL A 552 7.41 -5.58 -32.76
C VAL A 552 6.00 -5.00 -32.72
N GLU A 553 5.85 -3.70 -33.02
CA GLU A 553 4.54 -3.04 -33.13
C GLU A 553 3.67 -3.69 -34.22
N GLN A 554 4.24 -3.94 -35.42
CA GLN A 554 3.52 -4.61 -36.51
C GLN A 554 3.08 -6.02 -36.12
N MET A 555 3.93 -6.79 -35.44
CA MET A 555 3.59 -8.13 -34.96
C MET A 555 2.41 -8.09 -33.98
N CYS A 556 2.40 -7.12 -33.05
CA CYS A 556 1.31 -6.96 -32.08
C CYS A 556 -0.01 -6.48 -32.70
N HIS A 557 0.03 -5.89 -33.90
CA HIS A 557 -1.12 -5.40 -34.65
C HIS A 557 -1.50 -6.23 -35.88
N ALA A 558 -0.78 -7.33 -36.14
CA ALA A 558 -1.01 -8.23 -37.26
C ALA A 558 -2.47 -8.73 -37.27
N SER A 559 -3.03 -8.88 -38.47
CA SER A 559 -4.42 -9.32 -38.62
C SER A 559 -4.56 -10.82 -38.89
N THR A 560 -3.47 -11.49 -39.24
CA THR A 560 -3.45 -12.95 -39.47
C THR A 560 -2.24 -13.60 -38.79
N ILE A 561 -2.36 -14.90 -38.49
CA ILE A 561 -1.30 -15.68 -37.85
C ILE A 561 -0.09 -15.77 -38.78
N GLU A 562 -0.30 -15.91 -40.08
CA GLU A 562 0.76 -16.02 -41.08
C GLU A 562 1.62 -14.74 -41.13
N GLU A 563 0.99 -13.57 -41.04
CA GLU A 563 1.70 -12.29 -40.96
C GLU A 563 2.52 -12.19 -39.66
N GLN A 564 1.89 -12.51 -38.52
CA GLN A 564 2.51 -12.48 -37.19
C GLN A 564 3.73 -13.41 -37.12
N GLU A 565 3.58 -14.65 -37.58
CA GLU A 565 4.63 -15.65 -37.63
C GLU A 565 5.75 -15.26 -38.60
N ARG A 566 5.41 -14.71 -39.77
CA ARG A 566 6.42 -14.19 -40.71
C ARG A 566 7.27 -13.10 -40.05
N ILE A 567 6.66 -12.15 -39.34
CA ILE A 567 7.39 -11.07 -38.64
C ILE A 567 8.27 -11.66 -37.51
N TRP A 568 7.73 -12.62 -36.74
CA TRP A 568 8.50 -13.34 -35.73
C TRP A 568 9.76 -13.96 -36.34
N GLN A 569 9.61 -14.82 -37.34
CA GLN A 569 10.71 -15.57 -37.94
C GLN A 569 11.75 -14.67 -38.60
N GLN A 570 11.31 -13.65 -39.33
CA GLN A 570 12.21 -12.82 -40.15
C GLN A 570 12.87 -11.68 -39.36
N ARG A 571 12.26 -11.17 -38.28
CA ARG A 571 12.66 -9.91 -37.65
C ARG A 571 12.89 -10.03 -36.15
N VAL A 572 11.91 -10.55 -35.42
CA VAL A 572 11.92 -10.53 -33.94
C VAL A 572 12.77 -11.66 -33.36
N ARG A 573 12.57 -12.90 -33.84
CA ARG A 573 13.29 -14.10 -33.39
C ARG A 573 14.82 -13.96 -33.47
N PRO A 574 15.41 -13.49 -34.59
CA PRO A 574 16.87 -13.35 -34.68
C PRO A 574 17.47 -12.35 -33.68
N ALA A 575 16.69 -11.34 -33.28
CA ALA A 575 17.13 -10.34 -32.31
C ALA A 575 17.01 -10.84 -30.86
N ILE A 576 15.93 -11.54 -30.53
CA ILE A 576 15.70 -12.12 -29.19
C ILE A 576 16.64 -13.30 -28.94
N LEU A 577 16.85 -14.17 -29.92
CA LEU A 577 17.72 -15.35 -29.80
C LEU A 577 19.15 -15.07 -30.27
N SER A 578 19.59 -13.82 -30.20
CA SER A 578 20.95 -13.44 -30.56
C SER A 578 21.96 -14.04 -29.57
N PRO A 579 23.21 -14.31 -29.99
CA PRO A 579 24.24 -14.87 -29.10
C PRO A 579 24.52 -14.02 -27.85
N LEU A 580 24.30 -12.71 -27.92
CA LEU A 580 24.45 -11.80 -26.78
C LEU A 580 23.34 -12.04 -25.74
N VAL A 581 22.09 -12.12 -26.19
CA VAL A 581 20.94 -12.39 -25.30
C VAL A 581 21.06 -13.79 -24.71
N GLN A 582 21.50 -14.77 -25.50
CA GLN A 582 21.73 -16.13 -25.00
C GLN A 582 22.72 -16.14 -23.82
N LYS A 583 23.86 -15.44 -23.94
CA LYS A 583 24.83 -15.32 -22.84
C LYS A 583 24.25 -14.65 -21.59
N LEU A 584 23.28 -13.76 -21.74
CA LEU A 584 22.56 -13.17 -20.60
C LEU A 584 21.60 -14.18 -19.96
N MET A 585 20.87 -14.97 -20.76
CA MET A 585 19.97 -16.01 -20.24
C MET A 585 20.73 -17.15 -19.55
N ASP A 586 21.94 -17.47 -20.01
CA ASP A 586 22.80 -18.48 -19.39
C ASP A 586 23.37 -18.01 -18.03
N ASN A 587 23.15 -16.75 -17.63
CA ASN A 587 23.63 -16.20 -16.36
C ASN A 587 22.57 -16.34 -15.25
N PRO A 588 22.79 -17.17 -14.22
CA PRO A 588 21.81 -17.37 -13.13
C PRO A 588 21.48 -16.09 -12.35
N MET A 589 22.43 -15.17 -12.22
CA MET A 589 22.19 -13.88 -11.55
C MET A 589 21.27 -12.99 -12.37
N PHE A 590 21.34 -13.07 -13.70
CA PHE A 590 20.40 -12.35 -14.56
C PHE A 590 19.00 -12.98 -14.46
N MET A 591 18.90 -14.31 -14.55
CA MET A 591 17.65 -15.06 -14.42
C MET A 591 16.92 -14.73 -13.11
N TRP A 592 17.64 -14.69 -11.98
CA TRP A 592 17.06 -14.31 -10.69
C TRP A 592 16.64 -12.84 -10.64
N ASN A 593 17.56 -11.90 -10.92
CA ASN A 593 17.30 -10.48 -10.66
C ASN A 593 16.34 -9.82 -11.67
N ALA A 594 16.30 -10.31 -12.91
CA ALA A 594 15.48 -9.73 -13.98
C ALA A 594 14.20 -10.51 -14.25
N LEU A 595 14.26 -11.85 -14.17
CA LEU A 595 13.15 -12.73 -14.52
C LEU A 595 12.51 -13.46 -13.33
N GLY A 596 13.12 -13.38 -12.15
CA GLY A 596 12.60 -14.03 -10.93
C GLY A 596 12.75 -15.55 -10.93
N VAL A 597 13.66 -16.11 -11.74
CA VAL A 597 13.89 -17.56 -11.89
C VAL A 597 15.05 -17.99 -10.98
N PRO A 598 14.80 -18.80 -9.93
CA PRO A 598 15.85 -19.34 -9.07
C PRO A 598 16.71 -20.38 -9.77
N ILE A 599 17.92 -20.61 -9.23
CA ILE A 599 18.86 -21.60 -9.79
C ILE A 599 18.31 -23.03 -9.76
N ASN A 600 17.53 -23.39 -8.74
CA ASN A 600 16.94 -24.73 -8.63
C ASN A 600 15.92 -24.97 -9.74
N GLN A 601 15.08 -23.98 -10.04
CA GLN A 601 14.15 -24.03 -11.17
C GLN A 601 14.90 -24.09 -12.50
N MET A 602 16.00 -23.34 -12.64
CA MET A 602 16.85 -23.41 -13.83
C MET A 602 17.43 -24.82 -14.01
N ASN A 603 17.90 -25.45 -12.93
CA ASN A 603 18.44 -26.80 -12.98
C ASN A 603 17.40 -27.84 -13.45
N MET A 604 16.11 -27.66 -13.13
CA MET A 604 15.04 -28.57 -13.57
C MET A 604 15.01 -28.74 -15.09
N PHE A 605 15.10 -27.65 -15.85
CA PHE A 605 15.11 -27.76 -17.31
C PHE A 605 16.49 -28.05 -17.88
N LEU A 606 17.57 -27.68 -17.19
CA LEU A 606 18.95 -27.96 -17.63
C LEU A 606 19.30 -29.44 -17.58
N GLU A 607 18.58 -30.23 -16.77
CA GLU A 607 18.67 -31.70 -16.80
C GLU A 607 18.09 -32.30 -18.09
N GLU A 608 17.20 -31.58 -18.77
CA GLU A 608 16.44 -32.07 -19.93
C GLU A 608 16.89 -31.44 -21.26
N CYS A 609 17.33 -30.17 -21.25
CA CYS A 609 17.73 -29.42 -22.44
C CYS A 609 18.65 -28.25 -22.11
N THR A 610 19.22 -27.60 -23.14
CA THR A 610 19.99 -26.37 -22.95
C THR A 610 19.08 -25.16 -22.69
N THR A 611 19.61 -24.10 -22.05
CA THR A 611 18.87 -22.82 -21.90
C THR A 611 18.32 -22.32 -23.22
N ARG A 612 19.10 -22.44 -24.31
CA ARG A 612 18.70 -22.01 -25.64
C ARG A 612 17.48 -22.79 -26.14
N GLU A 613 17.54 -24.12 -26.06
CA GLU A 613 16.43 -24.99 -26.46
C GLU A 613 15.19 -24.72 -25.60
N TYR A 614 15.36 -24.46 -24.29
CA TYR A 614 14.25 -24.10 -23.41
C TYR A 614 13.56 -22.82 -23.87
N VAL A 615 14.34 -21.77 -24.19
CA VAL A 615 13.81 -20.49 -24.67
C VAL A 615 13.17 -20.63 -26.05
N GLU A 616 13.79 -21.38 -26.97
CA GLU A 616 13.23 -21.68 -28.30
C GLU A 616 11.89 -22.43 -28.18
N ASN A 617 11.83 -23.50 -27.39
CA ASN A 617 10.60 -24.26 -27.14
C ASN A 617 9.52 -23.45 -26.40
N THR A 618 9.92 -22.44 -25.64
CA THR A 618 9.00 -21.51 -24.97
C THR A 618 8.39 -20.52 -25.96
N LEU A 619 9.22 -19.86 -26.78
CA LEU A 619 8.81 -18.70 -27.56
C LEU A 619 8.36 -19.02 -28.99
N ASP A 620 9.01 -19.96 -29.68
CA ASP A 620 8.73 -20.22 -31.10
C ASP A 620 7.27 -20.65 -31.39
N PRO A 621 6.59 -21.42 -30.52
CA PRO A 621 5.19 -21.80 -30.74
C PRO A 621 4.16 -20.69 -30.44
N ILE A 622 4.56 -19.58 -29.82
CA ILE A 622 3.62 -18.54 -29.36
C ILE A 622 3.00 -17.75 -30.51
N PRO A 623 3.77 -17.24 -31.50
CA PRO A 623 3.22 -16.45 -32.60
C PRO A 623 2.28 -17.24 -33.52
N SER A 624 2.40 -18.57 -33.57
CA SER A 624 1.51 -19.42 -34.37
C SER A 624 0.26 -19.87 -33.62
N ARG A 625 0.22 -19.76 -32.29
CA ARG A 625 -0.92 -20.20 -31.46
C ARG A 625 -2.15 -19.30 -31.62
N SER A 626 -1.96 -17.99 -31.60
CA SER A 626 -3.06 -17.01 -31.45
C SER A 626 -2.55 -15.58 -31.68
N LEU A 627 -3.45 -14.68 -32.06
CA LEU A 627 -3.11 -13.29 -32.40
C LEU A 627 -2.82 -12.44 -31.16
N PHE A 628 -1.74 -11.68 -31.19
CA PHE A 628 -1.33 -10.73 -30.15
C PHE A 628 -2.31 -9.57 -30.03
N ARG A 629 -2.97 -9.24 -31.15
CA ARG A 629 -3.93 -8.15 -31.26
C ARG A 629 -5.17 -8.32 -30.37
N ASN A 630 -5.65 -9.55 -30.17
CA ASN A 630 -6.96 -9.80 -29.54
C ASN A 630 -7.07 -11.09 -28.69
N ASP A 631 -6.00 -11.86 -28.48
CA ASP A 631 -6.06 -13.05 -27.60
C ASP A 631 -4.79 -13.27 -26.77
N GLN A 632 -3.63 -12.89 -27.29
CA GLN A 632 -2.31 -13.07 -26.67
C GLN A 632 -1.84 -11.86 -25.86
N TYR A 633 -2.58 -11.55 -24.79
CA TYR A 633 -2.32 -10.36 -23.98
C TYR A 633 -1.02 -10.43 -23.16
N PHE A 634 -0.50 -11.62 -22.87
CA PHE A 634 0.71 -11.79 -22.04
C PHE A 634 1.94 -11.18 -22.74
N TYR A 635 2.19 -11.61 -23.98
CA TYR A 635 3.30 -11.10 -24.77
C TYR A 635 3.02 -9.72 -25.36
N HIS A 636 1.76 -9.43 -25.70
CA HIS A 636 1.34 -8.07 -26.06
C HIS A 636 1.72 -7.07 -24.95
N LEU A 637 1.42 -7.38 -23.68
CA LEU A 637 1.79 -6.53 -22.56
C LEU A 637 3.30 -6.33 -22.46
N CYS A 638 4.09 -7.40 -22.58
CA CYS A 638 5.54 -7.30 -22.51
C CYS A 638 6.13 -6.40 -23.62
N MET A 639 5.54 -6.45 -24.81
CA MET A 639 6.01 -5.70 -25.99
C MET A 639 5.50 -4.26 -26.03
N MET A 640 4.22 -4.05 -25.71
CA MET A 640 3.53 -2.75 -25.82
C MET A 640 3.42 -2.01 -24.49
N GLN A 641 3.69 -2.70 -23.37
CA GLN A 641 3.66 -2.16 -22.00
C GLN A 641 2.29 -1.63 -21.56
N HIS A 642 1.24 -2.06 -22.23
CA HIS A 642 -0.16 -1.86 -21.88
C HIS A 642 -1.01 -2.97 -22.51
N TYR A 643 -2.26 -3.09 -22.09
CA TYR A 643 -3.26 -3.94 -22.71
C TYR A 643 -4.09 -3.17 -23.76
N THR A 644 -4.78 -3.88 -24.63
CA THR A 644 -5.86 -3.35 -25.49
C THR A 644 -7.21 -3.89 -25.03
N ARG A 645 -8.30 -3.25 -25.41
CA ARG A 645 -9.66 -3.70 -25.02
C ARG A 645 -9.95 -5.12 -25.52
N GLU A 646 -9.35 -5.46 -26.66
CA GLU A 646 -9.49 -6.75 -27.31
C GLU A 646 -8.51 -7.79 -26.77
N SER A 647 -7.35 -7.39 -26.25
CA SER A 647 -6.30 -8.27 -25.73
C SER A 647 -5.97 -7.90 -24.28
N CYS A 648 -6.77 -8.41 -23.35
CA CYS A 648 -6.58 -8.22 -21.91
C CYS A 648 -7.15 -9.40 -21.08
N PRO A 649 -6.71 -9.57 -19.83
CA PRO A 649 -7.36 -10.46 -18.86
C PRO A 649 -8.84 -10.11 -18.63
N THR A 650 -9.67 -11.10 -18.30
CA THR A 650 -11.13 -10.90 -18.17
C THR A 650 -11.47 -9.84 -17.12
N TYR A 651 -10.73 -9.76 -16.01
CA TYR A 651 -10.97 -8.75 -14.96
C TYR A 651 -10.77 -7.30 -15.45
N LEU A 652 -10.06 -7.09 -16.56
CA LEU A 652 -9.90 -5.77 -17.19
C LEU A 652 -11.00 -5.47 -18.22
N THR A 653 -11.77 -6.46 -18.67
CA THR A 653 -12.94 -6.22 -19.52
C THR A 653 -14.04 -5.50 -18.73
N GLU A 654 -14.93 -4.80 -19.42
CA GLU A 654 -16.04 -4.08 -18.74
C GLU A 654 -16.99 -5.05 -18.07
N GLU A 655 -17.24 -6.19 -18.72
CA GLU A 655 -18.06 -7.27 -18.20
C GLU A 655 -17.44 -7.88 -16.94
N GLY A 656 -16.17 -8.28 -16.99
CA GLY A 656 -15.48 -8.86 -15.84
C GLY A 656 -15.36 -7.89 -14.67
N PHE A 657 -15.05 -6.61 -14.94
CA PHE A 657 -15.06 -5.55 -13.94
C PHE A 657 -16.43 -5.41 -13.26
N ASN A 658 -17.51 -5.33 -14.04
CA ASN A 658 -18.87 -5.20 -13.52
C ASN A 658 -19.32 -6.47 -12.77
N LYS A 659 -18.91 -7.66 -13.23
CA LYS A 659 -19.19 -8.92 -12.54
C LYS A 659 -18.53 -8.95 -11.17
N LEU A 660 -17.25 -8.58 -11.06
CA LEU A 660 -16.57 -8.49 -9.77
C LEU A 660 -17.17 -7.42 -8.86
N LYS A 661 -17.54 -6.26 -9.43
CA LYS A 661 -18.06 -5.13 -8.65
C LYS A 661 -19.47 -5.36 -8.11
N ASN A 662 -20.37 -5.91 -8.93
CA ASN A 662 -21.81 -5.99 -8.67
C ASN A 662 -22.25 -7.33 -8.06
N THR A 663 -21.32 -8.26 -7.83
CA THR A 663 -21.58 -9.53 -7.15
C THR A 663 -20.78 -9.63 -5.85
N ASP A 664 -21.01 -10.72 -5.11
CA ASP A 664 -20.25 -11.04 -3.90
C ASP A 664 -18.94 -11.78 -4.20
N ALA A 665 -18.51 -11.86 -5.48
CA ALA A 665 -17.28 -12.56 -5.88
C ALA A 665 -16.04 -12.05 -5.14
N MET A 666 -15.98 -10.75 -4.83
CA MET A 666 -14.86 -10.18 -4.09
C MET A 666 -14.89 -10.51 -2.58
N ASP A 667 -16.00 -10.98 -2.02
CA ASP A 667 -16.10 -11.34 -0.60
C ASP A 667 -15.38 -12.66 -0.29
N ALA A 668 -15.11 -13.46 -1.33
CA ALA A 668 -14.38 -14.71 -1.26
C ALA A 668 -12.90 -14.52 -0.90
N PHE A 669 -12.27 -13.38 -1.21
CA PHE A 669 -10.82 -13.21 -1.07
C PHE A 669 -10.35 -13.09 0.39
N ARG A 670 -9.28 -13.82 0.73
CA ARG A 670 -8.50 -13.67 1.96
C ARG A 670 -7.02 -13.65 1.63
N LEU A 671 -6.33 -12.56 1.93
CA LEU A 671 -4.90 -12.38 1.64
C LEU A 671 -4.09 -12.69 2.90
N HIS A 672 -3.28 -13.73 2.81
CA HIS A 672 -2.31 -14.17 3.81
C HIS A 672 -0.93 -13.63 3.43
N THR A 673 -0.33 -12.84 4.33
CA THR A 673 1.06 -12.39 4.16
C THR A 673 1.97 -13.31 4.97
N ASP A 674 2.20 -14.52 4.47
CA ASP A 674 2.91 -15.58 5.18
C ASP A 674 3.47 -16.62 4.19
N SER A 675 4.21 -17.60 4.72
CA SER A 675 4.62 -18.79 3.97
C SER A 675 3.42 -19.70 3.67
N ILE A 676 3.54 -20.54 2.63
CA ILE A 676 2.50 -21.52 2.28
C ILE A 676 2.31 -22.51 3.42
N ILE A 677 3.40 -23.07 3.96
CA ILE A 677 3.36 -24.03 5.07
C ILE A 677 2.70 -23.46 6.33
N ASP A 678 3.01 -22.24 6.74
CA ASP A 678 2.44 -21.66 7.97
C ASP A 678 0.97 -21.27 7.77
N THR A 679 0.61 -20.81 6.56
CA THR A 679 -0.80 -20.63 6.19
C THR A 679 -1.54 -21.96 6.27
N LEU A 680 -1.02 -23.04 5.68
CA LEU A 680 -1.64 -24.37 5.74
C LEU A 680 -1.83 -24.84 7.18
N LYS A 681 -0.81 -24.71 8.05
CA LYS A 681 -0.90 -25.07 9.47
C LYS A 681 -1.99 -24.30 10.22
N SER A 682 -2.23 -23.04 9.86
CA SER A 682 -3.30 -22.23 10.46
C SER A 682 -4.71 -22.67 10.03
N LEU A 683 -4.82 -23.39 8.91
CA LEU A 683 -6.12 -23.82 8.37
C LEU A 683 -6.58 -25.16 8.98
N PRO A 684 -7.90 -25.35 9.18
CA PRO A 684 -8.46 -26.61 9.67
C PRO A 684 -8.18 -27.80 8.76
N GLU A 685 -8.25 -29.01 9.31
CA GLU A 685 -8.20 -30.24 8.51
C GLU A 685 -9.45 -30.37 7.64
N ASN A 686 -9.33 -31.00 6.46
CA ASN A 686 -10.48 -31.25 5.55
C ASN A 686 -11.26 -29.97 5.15
N TYR A 687 -10.57 -28.85 5.04
CA TYR A 687 -11.18 -27.56 4.76
C TYR A 687 -11.07 -27.13 3.29
N LEU A 688 -9.91 -27.34 2.66
CA LEU A 688 -9.66 -26.91 1.29
C LEU A 688 -10.17 -27.94 0.27
N THR A 689 -10.66 -27.47 -0.88
CA THR A 689 -11.09 -28.33 -2.00
C THR A 689 -10.12 -28.29 -3.18
N ARG A 690 -9.44 -27.14 -3.37
CA ARG A 690 -8.49 -26.89 -4.47
C ARG A 690 -7.28 -26.13 -3.97
N MET A 691 -6.09 -26.47 -4.46
CA MET A 691 -4.86 -25.71 -4.23
C MET A 691 -4.16 -25.46 -5.56
N VAL A 692 -3.81 -24.22 -5.87
CA VAL A 692 -3.00 -23.83 -7.03
C VAL A 692 -1.71 -23.25 -6.51
N VAL A 693 -0.65 -24.06 -6.57
CA VAL A 693 0.64 -23.75 -5.95
C VAL A 693 1.71 -23.37 -6.98
N MET A 694 1.30 -23.12 -8.23
CA MET A 694 2.16 -22.63 -9.32
C MET A 694 3.46 -23.46 -9.43
N ASP A 695 4.59 -22.80 -9.66
CA ASP A 695 5.93 -23.35 -9.82
C ASP A 695 6.82 -23.24 -8.58
N HIS A 696 6.26 -22.86 -7.43
CA HIS A 696 7.07 -22.58 -6.23
C HIS A 696 7.89 -23.80 -5.76
N MET A 697 7.42 -25.01 -6.04
CA MET A 697 8.11 -26.24 -5.66
C MET A 697 9.41 -26.44 -6.44
N ASP A 698 9.55 -25.84 -7.63
CA ASP A 698 10.81 -25.82 -8.38
C ASP A 698 11.93 -25.05 -7.65
N TRP A 699 11.60 -24.27 -6.63
CA TRP A 699 12.56 -23.47 -5.89
C TRP A 699 13.31 -24.29 -4.83
N PHE A 700 12.79 -25.46 -4.46
CA PHE A 700 13.40 -26.35 -3.48
C PHE A 700 14.58 -27.12 -4.08
N ASP A 701 15.64 -27.27 -3.30
CA ASP A 701 16.77 -28.14 -3.66
C ASP A 701 16.41 -29.61 -3.27
N PRO A 702 16.40 -30.55 -4.23
CA PRO A 702 16.11 -31.95 -3.95
C PRO A 702 17.14 -32.64 -3.03
N LYS A 703 18.35 -32.08 -2.90
CA LYS A 703 19.44 -32.63 -2.07
C LYS A 703 19.44 -32.04 -0.67
N GLU A 704 19.20 -30.73 -0.54
CA GLU A 704 19.31 -30.06 0.76
C GLU A 704 17.99 -30.03 1.54
N ASN A 705 16.86 -29.78 0.87
CA ASN A 705 15.59 -29.51 1.55
C ASN A 705 14.39 -30.41 1.11
N PRO A 706 14.57 -31.68 0.71
CA PRO A 706 13.43 -32.53 0.29
C PRO A 706 12.44 -32.76 1.43
N SER A 707 12.93 -32.83 2.68
CA SER A 707 12.09 -33.00 3.86
C SER A 707 11.20 -31.79 4.14
N GLN A 708 11.66 -30.57 3.82
CA GLN A 708 10.85 -29.36 4.02
C GLN A 708 9.67 -29.32 3.06
N LEU A 709 9.90 -29.58 1.77
CA LEU A 709 8.83 -29.69 0.78
C LEU A 709 7.88 -30.85 1.11
N TYR A 710 8.41 -31.99 1.55
CA TYR A 710 7.57 -33.13 1.96
C TYR A 710 6.64 -32.77 3.14
N LEU A 711 7.12 -32.02 4.14
CA LEU A 711 6.28 -31.53 5.23
C LEU A 711 5.18 -30.59 4.71
N GLU A 712 5.48 -29.71 3.77
CA GLU A 712 4.47 -28.85 3.15
C GLU A 712 3.40 -29.67 2.41
N ILE A 713 3.81 -30.68 1.63
CA ILE A 713 2.88 -31.59 0.93
C ILE A 713 2.02 -32.40 1.93
N VAL A 714 2.57 -32.78 3.07
CA VAL A 714 1.80 -33.44 4.15
C VAL A 714 0.77 -32.48 4.74
N GLU A 715 1.11 -31.21 4.96
CA GLU A 715 0.16 -30.19 5.39
C GLU A 715 -0.90 -29.87 4.32
N MET A 716 -0.55 -29.94 3.04
CA MET A 716 -1.52 -29.92 1.94
C MET A 716 -2.50 -31.09 2.07
N ALA A 717 -2.01 -32.34 2.25
CA ALA A 717 -2.88 -33.51 2.43
C ALA A 717 -3.78 -33.41 3.67
N ARG A 718 -3.29 -32.82 4.77
CA ARG A 718 -4.06 -32.62 6.01
C ARG A 718 -5.23 -31.66 5.79
N THR A 719 -4.95 -30.49 5.23
CA THR A 719 -5.93 -29.41 5.03
C THR A 719 -6.91 -29.70 3.90
N LEU A 720 -6.51 -30.45 2.88
CA LEU A 720 -7.35 -30.78 1.74
C LEU A 720 -8.39 -31.85 2.09
N GLN A 721 -9.59 -31.75 1.52
CA GLN A 721 -10.61 -32.80 1.57
C GLN A 721 -10.20 -34.02 0.73
N LEU A 722 -10.73 -35.20 1.07
CA LEU A 722 -10.61 -36.36 0.18
C LEU A 722 -11.18 -36.02 -1.21
N GLU A 723 -10.53 -36.52 -2.27
CA GLU A 723 -10.78 -36.15 -3.67
C GLU A 723 -10.52 -34.67 -4.02
N GLY A 724 -10.09 -33.85 -3.05
CA GLY A 724 -9.55 -32.53 -3.32
C GLY A 724 -8.25 -32.62 -4.12
N ARG A 725 -7.93 -31.51 -4.81
CA ARG A 725 -6.85 -31.50 -5.80
C ARG A 725 -5.83 -30.38 -5.56
N VAL A 726 -4.57 -30.70 -5.80
CA VAL A 726 -3.45 -29.75 -5.86
C VAL A 726 -2.98 -29.65 -7.31
N TYR A 727 -2.70 -28.43 -7.78
CA TYR A 727 -2.27 -28.13 -9.14
C TYR A 727 -0.96 -27.35 -9.11
N TRP A 728 0.00 -27.76 -9.94
CA TRP A 728 1.30 -27.12 -10.04
C TRP A 728 1.86 -27.20 -11.45
N ARG A 729 2.69 -26.22 -11.79
CA ARG A 729 3.46 -26.16 -13.04
C ARG A 729 4.93 -26.35 -12.73
N SER A 730 5.70 -26.82 -13.70
CA SER A 730 7.15 -26.97 -13.54
C SER A 730 7.91 -26.61 -14.81
N ALA A 731 9.12 -26.09 -14.62
CA ALA A 731 10.09 -25.93 -15.69
C ALA A 731 10.63 -27.28 -16.21
N GLY A 732 10.58 -28.35 -15.41
CA GLY A 732 10.88 -29.71 -15.86
C GLY A 732 9.65 -30.40 -16.45
N THR A 733 9.84 -31.35 -17.37
CA THR A 733 8.74 -32.21 -17.84
C THR A 733 8.34 -33.26 -16.83
N ARG A 734 9.27 -33.67 -15.94
CA ARG A 734 9.05 -34.67 -14.89
C ARG A 734 9.63 -34.22 -13.53
N PRO A 735 8.91 -33.36 -12.78
CA PRO A 735 9.43 -32.86 -11.52
C PRO A 735 9.60 -33.95 -10.45
N TRP A 736 10.71 -33.88 -9.73
CA TRP A 736 11.11 -34.88 -8.72
C TRP A 736 10.12 -35.01 -7.54
N TYR A 737 9.42 -33.92 -7.21
CA TYR A 737 8.46 -33.89 -6.11
C TYR A 737 7.13 -34.59 -6.44
N ASN A 738 6.91 -35.05 -7.67
CA ASN A 738 5.77 -35.93 -8.00
C ASN A 738 5.76 -37.19 -7.10
N ALA A 739 6.94 -37.78 -6.86
CA ALA A 739 7.07 -38.93 -5.97
C ALA A 739 6.75 -38.60 -4.50
N LEU A 740 6.95 -37.34 -4.08
CA LEU A 740 6.59 -36.89 -2.73
C LEU A 740 5.07 -36.79 -2.56
N PHE A 741 4.34 -36.32 -3.58
CA PHE A 741 2.88 -36.34 -3.60
C PHE A 741 2.34 -37.78 -3.52
N GLU A 742 2.87 -38.70 -4.32
CA GLU A 742 2.47 -40.12 -4.25
C GLU A 742 2.71 -40.72 -2.86
N LYS A 743 3.87 -40.41 -2.26
CA LYS A 743 4.21 -40.80 -0.89
C LYS A 743 3.22 -40.23 0.11
N ALA A 744 2.76 -38.99 -0.08
CA ALA A 744 1.78 -38.29 0.77
C ALA A 744 0.32 -38.73 0.55
N GLY A 745 0.06 -39.67 -0.37
CA GLY A 745 -1.27 -40.24 -0.59
C GLY A 745 -2.07 -39.63 -1.74
N PHE A 746 -1.41 -38.87 -2.60
CA PHE A 746 -2.00 -38.34 -3.83
C PHE A 746 -1.83 -39.30 -5.00
N GLN A 747 -2.81 -39.30 -5.91
CA GLN A 747 -2.66 -39.82 -7.26
C GLN A 747 -2.21 -38.67 -8.17
N VAL A 748 -1.00 -38.78 -8.73
CA VAL A 748 -0.39 -37.74 -9.55
C VAL A 748 -0.62 -38.02 -11.03
N GLU A 749 -1.09 -37.01 -11.76
CA GLU A 749 -1.38 -37.11 -13.19
C GLU A 749 -0.86 -35.88 -13.93
N PRO A 750 -0.14 -36.06 -15.06
CA PRO A 750 0.19 -34.96 -15.94
C PRO A 750 -1.08 -34.48 -16.66
N LEU A 751 -1.40 -33.20 -16.54
CA LEU A 751 -2.44 -32.55 -17.33
C LEU A 751 -1.91 -32.16 -18.70
N THR A 752 -0.66 -31.68 -18.77
CA THR A 752 0.01 -31.35 -20.02
C THR A 752 1.52 -31.47 -19.86
N ILE A 753 2.20 -32.01 -20.87
CA ILE A 753 3.67 -32.03 -20.99
C ILE A 753 4.04 -31.42 -22.33
N ARG A 754 4.87 -30.37 -22.30
CA ARG A 754 5.29 -29.64 -23.49
C ARG A 754 6.10 -30.56 -24.40
N GLN A 755 5.73 -30.56 -25.68
CA GLN A 755 6.52 -31.17 -26.74
C GLN A 755 7.25 -30.07 -27.53
N PRO A 756 8.45 -30.34 -28.08
CA PRO A 756 9.15 -29.39 -28.91
C PRO A 756 8.28 -28.86 -30.06
N GLY A 757 8.29 -27.54 -30.26
CA GLY A 757 7.47 -26.88 -31.29
C GLY A 757 5.97 -26.75 -30.96
N GLN A 758 5.51 -27.18 -29.79
CA GLN A 758 4.11 -27.03 -29.35
C GLN A 758 4.01 -26.11 -28.13
N SER A 759 2.90 -25.39 -28.01
CA SER A 759 2.56 -24.60 -26.82
C SER A 759 1.52 -25.30 -25.95
N THR A 760 1.78 -25.39 -24.65
CA THR A 760 0.84 -25.97 -23.67
C THR A 760 -0.30 -25.01 -23.36
N ASP A 761 0.01 -23.73 -23.18
CA ASP A 761 -0.94 -22.66 -22.98
C ASP A 761 -0.53 -21.38 -23.75
N ARG A 762 -1.23 -20.26 -23.53
CA ARG A 762 -0.91 -19.00 -24.21
C ARG A 762 0.41 -18.37 -23.76
N VAL A 763 0.95 -18.78 -22.63
CA VAL A 763 2.19 -18.27 -22.05
C VAL A 763 3.37 -19.20 -22.35
N ASN A 764 3.14 -20.51 -22.34
CA ASN A 764 4.09 -21.58 -22.63
C ASN A 764 5.39 -21.53 -21.80
N MET A 765 5.38 -20.86 -20.64
CA MET A 765 6.57 -20.64 -19.80
C MET A 765 7.06 -21.93 -19.14
N TYR A 766 6.13 -22.85 -18.85
CA TYR A 766 6.39 -24.07 -18.10
C TYR A 766 6.37 -25.30 -19.03
N ALA A 767 7.26 -26.25 -18.77
CA ALA A 767 7.35 -27.48 -19.55
C ALA A 767 6.28 -28.51 -19.17
N SER A 768 5.66 -28.38 -18.00
CA SER A 768 4.59 -29.28 -17.58
C SER A 768 3.55 -28.63 -16.66
N PHE A 769 2.37 -29.22 -16.65
CA PHE A 769 1.27 -28.92 -15.73
C PHE A 769 0.72 -30.24 -15.17
N TYR A 770 0.61 -30.34 -13.85
CA TYR A 770 0.24 -31.56 -13.14
C TYR A 770 -0.91 -31.31 -12.17
N GLN A 771 -1.63 -32.39 -11.85
CA GLN A 771 -2.54 -32.45 -10.72
C GLN A 771 -2.19 -33.61 -9.77
N GLY A 772 -2.44 -33.40 -8.49
CA GLY A 772 -2.43 -34.44 -7.45
C GLY A 772 -3.81 -34.55 -6.81
N ILE A 773 -4.45 -35.71 -6.92
CA ILE A 773 -5.78 -35.98 -6.34
C ILE A 773 -5.60 -36.73 -5.03
N LEU A 774 -6.08 -36.19 -3.91
CA LEU A 774 -5.91 -36.84 -2.61
C LEU A 774 -6.82 -38.08 -2.50
N LYS A 775 -6.22 -39.28 -2.52
CA LYS A 775 -6.94 -40.56 -2.46
C LYS A 775 -6.96 -41.17 -1.06
N ARG A 776 -5.94 -40.89 -0.25
CA ARG A 776 -5.83 -41.40 1.12
C ARG A 776 -5.17 -40.36 2.02
N LYS A 777 -5.63 -40.27 3.27
CA LYS A 777 -4.94 -39.51 4.31
C LYS A 777 -4.00 -40.43 5.07
N ILE A 778 -2.79 -39.94 5.33
CA ILE A 778 -1.81 -40.65 6.15
C ILE A 778 -2.10 -40.26 7.61
N SER A 779 -2.33 -41.24 8.49
CA SER A 779 -2.57 -40.98 9.91
C SER A 779 -1.31 -40.38 10.55
N SER A 780 -1.45 -39.27 11.26
CA SER A 780 -0.37 -38.52 11.95
C SER A 780 0.28 -39.28 13.12
N THR A 781 -0.07 -40.55 13.37
CA THR A 781 0.38 -41.33 14.52
C THR A 781 1.67 -42.16 14.32
N SER A 782 2.35 -42.10 13.16
CA SER A 782 3.50 -42.98 12.89
C SER A 782 4.85 -42.30 12.66
N SER A 783 5.03 -41.01 13.00
CA SER A 783 6.29 -40.29 12.76
C SER A 783 7.16 -40.07 14.02
N SER A 784 7.02 -40.90 15.05
CA SER A 784 7.89 -40.88 16.25
C SER A 784 8.77 -42.12 16.41
N SER A 785 8.92 -42.97 15.39
CA SER A 785 9.83 -44.11 15.45
C SER A 785 10.27 -44.60 14.07
N SER A 786 11.33 -44.00 13.52
CA SER A 786 12.39 -44.68 12.74
C SER A 786 13.45 -43.68 12.31
#